data_AF-A0AAD4RYG4-F1
#
_entry.id   AF-A0AAD4RYG4-F1
#
_cell.length_a   1.000
_cell.length_b   1.000
_cell.length_c   1.000
_cell.angle_alpha   90.00
_cell.angle_beta   90.00
_cell.angle_gamma   90.00
#
_symmetry.space_group_name_H-M   'P 1'
#
loop_
_entity.id
_entity.type
_entity.pdbx_description
1 polymer ?
#
loop_
_entity_poly.entity_id
_entity_poly.type
_entity_poly.pdbx_seq_one_letter_code
_entity_poly.pdbx_strand_id
1 'polypeptide(L)'
;MKRYGKSGAIQHRHLCASASAMRIVLKEEGLSLTPLSYFAATISAIDDTISSFSSSSENSSSSFDSKATSSLTSFLSILLPLIPSESIPSSKANDAVTVLVSLLKIPKVAQSPATIRSVIKSLGFLIKLCDFEDWNFANSVFEMILEFSIDKRPKVRKCAQICVEEIYKSVQCISAVNEASELFYSTMFYKYLPFAIAIAWSKVEITKDSELAEELMLMESVHMLSVLKIIVLYLSNDVVSKVMSQFHKIMGSKYSLLTRHNFAILEVILESSKVEEIVVPKTEIIIFALGNYVSPKENNPADTILAACVLLKRCIDKLYADADKRSIWVINLPLVFEPIAGVVGAGLTVSGDAAGILKEVVNQHIDDGLKTSALDETLPSDDDKLKSTPESKALKSVCDAIFMMHLTNSDGELNEHILAVISNVFLKLGELSYFYLKDVVHKLAELLRVANGDTTRTKYQHLEECFGSAIIAMGPEKILTLLPVSFDEEELTSLNIWILPILKKYVVGSSLEYYMDHIIPLVEPLKQACKTVTKSRVRKKLQAAIRAFWDLLPAFCRYPTDTHKKFKALAKLLLVFIKEEESMHENVCLALQQLVNQNRSIVQSTEGLEDSSEHSTTCTINGSVAESRSVPSHYTKKVATRNIKALASRSVGLLQALTDVFFDSPLEKRKYLKEAIGCLASITEIVEVKKIFISLLEKIQSKSGTEISEESENQGGNMKVDEQEAKRCVIMEFSSALVIGASEDLIDIIFDYITPALQDDGIVQYSAYCTLSKIFEEHTWFYSSRFDEMLSHLLGLKLPDDIMGLRSRFACLHTLFVYLLKSNSEETHAKAFLILNEIILALKDSKEDARKAAYDVLLKISRSLKSLSSPNLESPHAKLLNMISGYLSGASPSIMSGAVAALSLLIYNESDICASAPEVVPSVLALLKSKAKEVIKAGLGFVKVLVSSLQASDLQNLLPDIVQGILPWSSVSRSHFREKVTIILEILIRKCGATAVEIDVPEKYMKYFNTVKEQRRGKNSSDKGENVDVVENPDSSTAGRHKRGHGELSKTSQNETPAKKHKFDTPNRNNSHKASGKGTQFFQKSDRAQSHSQKDRRPASTSKANQHKKGSFR
;
A
#
# COMPACT_ATOMS: atom_id res chain seq x y z
N MET A 1 -13.16 11.65 51.82
CA MET A 1 -12.97 13.08 52.14
C MET A 1 -11.57 13.66 51.95
N LYS A 2 -10.44 13.03 52.35
CA LYS A 2 -9.07 13.61 52.24
C LYS A 2 -8.73 14.26 50.87
N ARG A 3 -9.25 13.73 49.75
CA ARG A 3 -9.11 14.31 48.39
C ARG A 3 -9.74 15.70 48.21
N TYR A 4 -10.91 15.94 48.82
CA TYR A 4 -11.68 17.18 48.66
C TYR A 4 -11.26 18.27 49.64
N GLY A 5 -10.86 17.90 50.87
CA GLY A 5 -10.43 18.85 51.91
C GLY A 5 -9.16 19.65 51.56
N LYS A 6 -8.37 19.21 50.57
CA LYS A 6 -7.23 19.96 50.01
C LYS A 6 -7.62 20.96 48.90
N SER A 7 -8.90 21.06 48.53
CA SER A 7 -9.35 21.89 47.41
C SER A 7 -9.78 23.29 47.85
N GLY A 8 -9.35 24.31 47.10
CA GLY A 8 -9.79 25.70 47.31
C GLY A 8 -11.25 25.97 46.94
N ALA A 9 -11.90 25.08 46.17
CA ALA A 9 -13.24 25.31 45.64
C ALA A 9 -14.31 25.29 46.75
N ILE A 10 -15.15 26.34 46.78
CA ILE A 10 -16.20 26.55 47.79
C ILE A 10 -17.15 25.34 47.89
N GLN A 11 -17.55 24.76 46.75
CA GLN A 11 -18.40 23.56 46.69
C GLN A 11 -17.78 22.35 47.40
N HIS A 12 -16.45 22.15 47.30
CA HIS A 12 -15.76 21.08 48.01
C HIS A 12 -15.64 21.33 49.51
N ARG A 13 -15.63 22.61 49.95
CA ARG A 13 -15.70 22.97 51.37
C ARG A 13 -17.07 22.64 51.96
N HIS A 14 -18.17 23.01 51.28
CA HIS A 14 -19.53 22.61 51.69
C HIS A 14 -19.69 21.08 51.72
N LEU A 15 -19.18 20.35 50.72
CA LEU A 15 -19.17 18.88 50.71
C LEU A 15 -18.47 18.29 51.94
N CYS A 16 -17.31 18.85 52.33
CA CYS A 16 -16.60 18.40 53.53
C CYS A 16 -17.31 18.82 54.83
N ALA A 17 -18.00 19.97 54.84
CA ALA A 17 -18.80 20.43 55.98
C ALA A 17 -20.00 19.49 56.22
N SER A 18 -20.79 19.19 55.19
CA SER A 18 -21.96 18.30 55.30
C SER A 18 -21.56 16.88 55.71
N ALA A 19 -20.47 16.34 55.17
CA ALA A 19 -19.92 15.05 55.63
C ALA A 19 -19.35 15.08 57.07
N SER A 20 -19.01 16.27 57.58
CA SER A 20 -18.62 16.46 58.99
C SER A 20 -19.84 16.60 59.89
N ALA A 21 -20.91 17.28 59.43
CA ALA A 21 -22.19 17.36 60.12
C ALA A 21 -22.84 15.98 60.28
N MET A 22 -22.90 15.17 59.20
CA MET A 22 -23.37 13.78 59.30
C MET A 22 -22.51 12.92 60.23
N ARG A 23 -21.21 13.25 60.42
CA ARG A 23 -20.35 12.58 61.40
C ARG A 23 -20.62 13.01 62.85
N ILE A 24 -21.19 14.20 63.05
CA ILE A 24 -21.61 14.71 64.37
C ILE A 24 -22.94 14.07 64.75
N VAL A 25 -23.95 14.12 63.86
CA VAL A 25 -25.26 13.46 64.05
C VAL A 25 -25.09 11.97 64.43
N LEU A 26 -24.35 11.19 63.63
CA LEU A 26 -24.10 9.77 63.93
C LEU A 26 -23.40 9.53 65.28
N LYS A 27 -22.61 10.49 65.79
CA LYS A 27 -21.98 10.38 67.11
C LYS A 27 -22.94 10.71 68.25
N GLU A 28 -23.81 11.69 68.04
CA GLU A 28 -24.81 12.14 69.02
C GLU A 28 -25.93 11.10 69.17
N GLU A 29 -26.29 10.41 68.09
CA GLU A 29 -27.20 9.25 68.07
C GLU A 29 -26.52 7.93 68.50
N GLY A 30 -25.22 7.93 68.79
CA GLY A 30 -24.48 6.73 69.20
C GLY A 30 -24.27 5.66 68.11
N LEU A 31 -24.52 6.01 66.84
CA LEU A 31 -24.48 5.11 65.70
C LEU A 31 -23.04 4.85 65.18
N SER A 32 -22.85 3.65 64.62
CA SER A 32 -21.58 3.26 64.01
C SER A 32 -21.22 4.14 62.81
N LEU A 33 -19.95 4.50 62.64
CA LEU A 33 -19.50 5.32 61.50
C LEU A 33 -19.31 4.50 60.20
N THR A 34 -20.30 3.71 59.81
CA THR A 34 -20.30 2.88 58.59
C THR A 34 -20.90 3.63 57.39
N PRO A 35 -20.58 3.23 56.13
CA PRO A 35 -21.21 3.80 54.94
C PRO A 35 -22.74 3.71 54.95
N LEU A 36 -23.31 2.63 55.50
CA LEU A 36 -24.76 2.42 55.60
C LEU A 36 -25.40 3.39 56.61
N SER A 37 -24.77 3.60 57.77
CA SER A 37 -25.23 4.60 58.75
C SER A 37 -25.15 6.02 58.19
N TYR A 38 -24.06 6.35 57.47
CA TYR A 38 -23.96 7.63 56.75
C TYR A 38 -25.04 7.80 55.68
N PHE A 39 -25.51 6.71 55.05
CA PHE A 39 -26.59 6.76 54.05
C PHE A 39 -27.92 7.09 54.72
N ALA A 40 -28.30 6.36 55.77
CA ALA A 40 -29.53 6.61 56.52
C ALA A 40 -29.60 8.05 57.05
N ALA A 41 -28.54 8.54 57.71
CA ALA A 41 -28.47 9.91 58.21
C ALA A 41 -28.54 10.97 57.09
N THR A 42 -27.92 10.71 55.93
CA THR A 42 -27.97 11.64 54.78
C THR A 42 -29.36 11.67 54.13
N ILE A 43 -30.08 10.54 54.09
CA ILE A 43 -31.47 10.50 53.61
C ILE A 43 -32.41 11.22 54.58
N SER A 44 -32.30 10.98 55.90
CA SER A 44 -33.11 11.68 56.91
C SER A 44 -32.91 13.19 56.83
N ALA A 45 -31.66 13.68 56.80
CA ALA A 45 -31.38 15.11 56.69
C ALA A 45 -31.87 15.75 55.38
N ILE A 46 -32.05 14.96 54.31
CA ILE A 46 -32.72 15.42 53.08
C ILE A 46 -34.24 15.49 53.28
N ASP A 47 -34.85 14.52 53.96
CA ASP A 47 -36.29 14.51 54.23
C ASP A 47 -36.72 15.59 55.22
N ASP A 48 -35.91 15.88 56.24
CA ASP A 48 -36.04 17.06 57.12
C ASP A 48 -36.01 18.37 56.32
N THR A 49 -35.14 18.44 55.29
CA THR A 49 -35.04 19.58 54.38
C THR A 49 -36.29 19.72 53.49
N ILE A 50 -36.96 18.62 53.14
CA ILE A 50 -38.23 18.65 52.39
C ILE A 50 -39.37 19.07 53.32
N SER A 51 -39.47 18.44 54.48
CA SER A 51 -40.53 18.67 55.47
C SER A 51 -40.54 20.12 56.01
N SER A 52 -39.36 20.69 56.29
CA SER A 52 -39.23 22.11 56.66
C SER A 52 -39.72 23.05 55.55
N PHE A 53 -39.48 22.74 54.28
CA PHE A 53 -39.98 23.52 53.13
C PHE A 53 -41.52 23.38 52.95
N SER A 54 -42.06 22.17 53.10
CA SER A 54 -43.52 21.93 53.04
C SER A 54 -44.31 22.60 54.16
N SER A 55 -43.67 22.84 55.32
CA SER A 55 -44.30 23.50 56.48
C SER A 55 -44.30 25.04 56.43
N SER A 56 -43.46 25.65 55.59
CA SER A 56 -43.36 27.11 55.49
C SER A 56 -44.38 27.70 54.52
N SER A 57 -45.38 28.42 55.03
CA SER A 57 -46.31 29.19 54.20
C SER A 57 -45.63 30.39 53.51
N GLU A 58 -46.23 30.85 52.41
CA GLU A 58 -45.56 31.57 51.32
C GLU A 58 -44.88 32.91 51.67
N ASN A 59 -45.14 33.47 52.85
CA ASN A 59 -44.72 34.82 53.26
C ASN A 59 -43.58 34.86 54.30
N SER A 60 -42.80 33.79 54.46
CA SER A 60 -41.57 33.82 55.26
C SER A 60 -40.32 33.56 54.41
N SER A 61 -39.31 34.42 54.56
CA SER A 61 -38.06 34.36 53.79
C SER A 61 -37.03 33.37 54.36
N SER A 62 -37.50 32.21 54.85
CA SER A 62 -36.64 31.09 55.21
C SER A 62 -35.88 30.62 53.96
N SER A 63 -34.58 30.93 53.93
CA SER A 63 -33.75 30.69 52.75
C SER A 63 -33.42 29.20 52.62
N PHE A 64 -34.22 28.48 51.83
CA PHE A 64 -33.91 27.12 51.36
C PHE A 64 -32.46 27.06 50.86
N ASP A 65 -31.55 26.48 51.65
CA ASP A 65 -30.12 26.52 51.35
C ASP A 65 -29.76 25.48 50.27
N SER A 66 -29.96 25.91 49.02
CA SER A 66 -29.57 25.19 47.82
C SER A 66 -28.10 24.74 47.83
N LYS A 67 -27.19 25.42 48.57
CA LYS A 67 -25.79 24.98 48.73
C LYS A 67 -25.67 23.81 49.70
N ALA A 68 -26.36 23.85 50.84
CA ALA A 68 -26.46 22.73 51.77
C ALA A 68 -27.08 21.51 51.07
N THR A 69 -28.27 21.65 50.46
CA THR A 69 -28.95 20.57 49.71
C THR A 69 -28.07 20.01 48.59
N SER A 70 -27.38 20.87 47.83
CA SER A 70 -26.44 20.44 46.78
C SER A 70 -25.26 19.65 47.35
N SER A 71 -24.74 20.04 48.52
CA SER A 71 -23.63 19.34 49.16
C SER A 71 -24.02 18.01 49.81
N LEU A 72 -25.23 17.89 50.39
CA LEU A 72 -25.78 16.64 50.93
C LEU A 72 -26.06 15.64 49.82
N THR A 73 -26.76 16.06 48.75
CA THR A 73 -26.99 15.20 47.57
C THR A 73 -25.69 14.83 46.85
N SER A 74 -24.71 15.74 46.79
CA SER A 74 -23.36 15.41 46.28
C SER A 74 -22.67 14.35 47.15
N PHE A 75 -22.76 14.45 48.48
CA PHE A 75 -22.21 13.47 49.42
C PHE A 75 -22.85 12.09 49.23
N LEU A 76 -24.18 12.02 49.17
CA LEU A 76 -24.95 10.80 48.88
C LEU A 76 -24.48 10.12 47.58
N SER A 77 -24.33 10.90 46.50
CA SER A 77 -23.90 10.39 45.19
C SER A 77 -22.44 9.88 45.14
N ILE A 78 -21.64 10.18 46.16
CA ILE A 78 -20.27 9.70 46.37
C ILE A 78 -20.27 8.51 47.34
N LEU A 79 -21.21 8.47 48.28
CA LEU A 79 -21.35 7.45 49.31
C LEU A 79 -21.93 6.14 48.75
N LEU A 80 -22.98 6.22 47.93
CA LEU A 80 -23.72 5.06 47.43
C LEU A 80 -22.82 3.96 46.80
N PRO A 81 -21.86 4.27 45.90
CA PRO A 81 -20.97 3.25 45.32
C PRO A 81 -19.93 2.66 46.30
N LEU A 82 -19.96 3.03 47.58
CA LEU A 82 -19.11 2.49 48.65
C LEU A 82 -19.89 1.53 49.58
N ILE A 83 -21.16 1.28 49.27
CA ILE A 83 -22.07 0.41 50.04
C ILE A 83 -22.23 -0.90 49.26
N PRO A 84 -21.99 -2.08 49.87
CA PRO A 84 -22.28 -3.38 49.24
C PRO A 84 -23.76 -3.48 48.89
N SER A 85 -24.08 -3.96 47.67
CA SER A 85 -25.46 -4.06 47.16
C SER A 85 -26.39 -4.86 48.07
N GLU A 86 -25.89 -5.91 48.70
CA GLU A 86 -26.61 -6.77 49.65
C GLU A 86 -27.02 -6.08 50.96
N SER A 87 -26.47 -4.88 51.25
CA SER A 87 -26.65 -4.22 52.56
C SER A 87 -27.75 -3.15 52.62
N ILE A 88 -28.46 -2.90 51.50
CA ILE A 88 -29.66 -2.05 51.47
C ILE A 88 -30.85 -2.92 51.01
N PRO A 89 -31.81 -3.27 51.90
CA PRO A 89 -33.04 -3.95 51.50
C PRO A 89 -33.87 -3.12 50.51
N SER A 90 -34.55 -3.76 49.56
CA SER A 90 -35.34 -3.12 48.51
C SER A 90 -36.38 -2.13 49.06
N SER A 91 -37.05 -2.44 50.16
CA SER A 91 -37.98 -1.51 50.84
C SER A 91 -37.31 -0.22 51.30
N LYS A 92 -36.06 -0.28 51.79
CA LYS A 92 -35.28 0.90 52.21
C LYS A 92 -34.63 1.63 51.03
N ALA A 93 -34.42 0.96 49.90
CA ALA A 93 -34.13 1.63 48.64
C ALA A 93 -35.35 2.43 48.16
N ASN A 94 -36.56 1.85 48.21
CA ASN A 94 -37.81 2.50 47.81
C ASN A 94 -38.13 3.74 48.68
N ASP A 95 -37.94 3.66 50.00
CA ASP A 95 -38.05 4.83 50.90
C ASP A 95 -37.12 5.97 50.45
N ALA A 96 -35.82 5.67 50.27
CA ALA A 96 -34.82 6.66 49.88
C ALA A 96 -35.06 7.24 48.47
N VAL A 97 -35.55 6.43 47.54
CA VAL A 97 -35.98 6.87 46.21
C VAL A 97 -37.16 7.83 46.31
N THR A 98 -38.15 7.54 47.17
CA THR A 98 -39.34 8.40 47.37
C THR A 98 -38.96 9.77 47.92
N VAL A 99 -38.03 9.84 48.88
CA VAL A 99 -37.44 11.10 49.38
C VAL A 99 -36.75 11.88 48.26
N LEU A 100 -35.93 11.22 47.45
CA LEU A 100 -35.18 11.86 46.36
C LEU A 100 -36.06 12.34 45.19
N VAL A 101 -37.11 11.58 44.85
CA VAL A 101 -38.15 11.98 43.88
C VAL A 101 -38.92 13.20 44.39
N SER A 102 -39.23 13.24 45.69
CA SER A 102 -39.91 14.38 46.32
C SER A 102 -39.02 15.63 46.34
N LEU A 103 -37.72 15.47 46.57
CA LEU A 103 -36.75 16.56 46.47
C LEU A 103 -36.70 17.21 45.08
N LEU A 104 -36.78 16.41 44.01
CA LEU A 104 -36.76 16.92 42.63
C LEU A 104 -38.01 17.72 42.25
N LYS A 105 -39.15 17.47 42.90
CA LYS A 105 -40.41 18.22 42.70
C LYS A 105 -40.37 19.64 43.28
N ILE A 106 -39.37 19.99 44.11
CA ILE A 106 -39.23 21.33 44.69
C ILE A 106 -38.73 22.34 43.62
N PRO A 107 -39.46 23.44 43.31
CA PRO A 107 -39.06 24.37 42.25
C PRO A 107 -37.68 25.02 42.45
N LYS A 108 -37.26 25.26 43.70
CA LYS A 108 -35.92 25.77 44.05
C LYS A 108 -34.81 24.74 43.80
N VAL A 109 -35.11 23.44 43.81
CA VAL A 109 -34.17 22.35 43.45
C VAL A 109 -34.05 22.22 41.93
N ALA A 110 -35.16 22.36 41.20
CA ALA A 110 -35.21 22.32 39.74
C ALA A 110 -34.30 23.36 39.04
N GLN A 111 -33.87 24.40 39.76
CA GLN A 111 -32.92 25.41 39.28
C GLN A 111 -31.43 25.03 39.47
N SER A 112 -31.07 24.04 40.30
CA SER A 112 -29.68 23.68 40.62
C SER A 112 -29.15 22.48 39.82
N PRO A 113 -28.27 22.69 38.81
CA PRO A 113 -27.76 21.58 37.98
C PRO A 113 -26.85 20.62 38.77
N ALA A 114 -26.28 21.07 39.88
CA ALA A 114 -25.42 20.28 40.75
C ALA A 114 -26.23 19.36 41.67
N THR A 115 -27.33 19.85 42.24
CA THR A 115 -28.26 19.04 43.03
C THR A 115 -28.92 17.98 42.14
N ILE A 116 -29.54 18.39 41.03
CA ILE A 116 -30.26 17.50 40.11
C ILE A 116 -29.37 16.36 39.59
N ARG A 117 -28.16 16.68 39.09
CA ARG A 117 -27.18 15.67 38.65
C ARG A 117 -26.85 14.66 39.76
N SER A 118 -26.69 15.12 41.00
CA SER A 118 -26.30 14.28 42.13
C SER A 118 -27.46 13.40 42.60
N VAL A 119 -28.70 13.91 42.53
CA VAL A 119 -29.92 13.13 42.79
C VAL A 119 -30.13 12.07 41.71
N ILE A 120 -30.07 12.42 40.42
CA ILE A 120 -30.20 11.45 39.31
C ILE A 120 -29.15 10.34 39.42
N LYS A 121 -27.89 10.68 39.73
CA LYS A 121 -26.83 9.67 39.96
C LYS A 121 -27.13 8.77 41.16
N SER A 122 -27.88 9.26 42.15
CA SER A 122 -28.29 8.49 43.33
C SER A 122 -29.49 7.60 43.02
N LEU A 123 -30.51 8.11 42.32
CA LEU A 123 -31.66 7.35 41.81
C LEU A 123 -31.21 6.23 40.86
N GLY A 124 -30.35 6.53 39.89
CA GLY A 124 -29.78 5.56 38.95
C GLY A 124 -28.84 4.52 39.58
N PHE A 125 -28.52 4.64 40.88
CA PHE A 125 -27.89 3.59 41.66
C PHE A 125 -28.93 2.81 42.48
N LEU A 126 -29.80 3.52 43.21
CA LEU A 126 -30.82 2.93 44.07
C LEU A 126 -31.85 2.08 43.31
N ILE A 127 -32.25 2.48 42.10
CA ILE A 127 -33.18 1.72 41.25
C ILE A 127 -32.64 0.33 40.86
N LYS A 128 -31.33 0.11 40.93
CA LYS A 128 -30.69 -1.21 40.70
C LYS A 128 -30.70 -2.10 41.95
N LEU A 129 -31.17 -1.58 43.09
CA LEU A 129 -31.38 -2.27 44.37
C LEU A 129 -32.88 -2.37 44.71
N CYS A 130 -33.74 -1.75 43.91
CA CYS A 130 -35.17 -2.03 43.89
C CYS A 130 -35.42 -3.43 43.32
N ASP A 131 -36.55 -4.02 43.69
CA ASP A 131 -36.97 -5.30 43.11
C ASP A 131 -37.50 -5.07 41.69
N PHE A 132 -36.99 -5.82 40.71
CA PHE A 132 -37.45 -5.73 39.32
C PHE A 132 -38.72 -6.56 39.05
N GLU A 133 -39.21 -7.33 40.03
CA GLU A 133 -40.54 -7.96 39.97
C GLU A 133 -41.66 -6.95 40.23
N ASP A 134 -41.43 -5.90 41.05
CA ASP A 134 -42.33 -4.73 41.13
C ASP A 134 -41.85 -3.60 40.21
N TRP A 135 -41.96 -3.84 38.90
CA TRP A 135 -41.60 -2.83 37.91
C TRP A 135 -42.42 -1.55 38.07
N ASN A 136 -43.65 -1.56 38.62
CA ASN A 136 -44.49 -0.36 38.73
C ASN A 136 -43.82 0.78 39.53
N PHE A 137 -43.16 0.46 40.64
CA PHE A 137 -42.39 1.46 41.39
C PHE A 137 -41.21 1.98 40.57
N ALA A 138 -40.39 1.06 40.03
CA ALA A 138 -39.21 1.39 39.23
C ALA A 138 -39.56 2.21 37.96
N ASN A 139 -40.70 1.93 37.33
CA ASN A 139 -41.19 2.55 36.11
C ASN A 139 -41.28 4.07 36.24
N SER A 140 -41.91 4.56 37.32
CA SER A 140 -42.06 6.01 37.59
C SER A 140 -40.72 6.73 37.81
N VAL A 141 -39.72 6.02 38.34
CA VAL A 141 -38.37 6.53 38.60
C VAL A 141 -37.54 6.51 37.33
N PHE A 142 -37.71 5.46 36.51
CA PHE A 142 -37.09 5.32 35.20
C PHE A 142 -37.62 6.36 34.21
N GLU A 143 -38.93 6.63 34.20
CA GLU A 143 -39.56 7.71 33.42
C GLU A 143 -38.91 9.07 33.76
N MET A 144 -38.78 9.40 35.06
CA MET A 144 -38.11 10.63 35.49
C MET A 144 -36.64 10.69 35.03
N ILE A 145 -35.91 9.57 35.06
CA ILE A 145 -34.53 9.52 34.56
C ILE A 145 -34.50 9.68 33.02
N LEU A 146 -35.49 9.16 32.28
CA LEU A 146 -35.65 9.37 30.84
C LEU A 146 -35.94 10.85 30.52
N GLU A 147 -36.83 11.53 31.25
CA GLU A 147 -37.06 12.97 31.04
C GLU A 147 -35.77 13.79 31.22
N PHE A 148 -34.99 13.51 32.27
CA PHE A 148 -33.70 14.18 32.45
C PHE A 148 -32.63 13.76 31.42
N SER A 149 -32.84 12.68 30.65
CA SER A 149 -31.91 12.24 29.59
C SER A 149 -31.96 13.09 28.31
N ILE A 150 -32.93 14.02 28.23
CA ILE A 150 -33.01 15.08 27.22
C ILE A 150 -32.83 16.51 27.78
N ASP A 151 -32.58 16.65 29.09
CA ASP A 151 -32.43 17.95 29.78
C ASP A 151 -31.45 18.90 29.06
N LYS A 152 -31.82 20.17 28.92
CA LYS A 152 -31.06 21.19 28.18
C LYS A 152 -29.63 21.37 28.74
N ARG A 153 -29.40 21.08 30.03
CA ARG A 153 -28.13 21.23 30.77
C ARG A 153 -27.22 20.00 30.56
N PRO A 154 -26.09 20.10 29.81
CA PRO A 154 -25.33 18.91 29.40
C PRO A 154 -24.77 18.05 30.54
N LYS A 155 -24.48 18.66 31.72
CA LYS A 155 -23.96 17.94 32.90
C LYS A 155 -25.02 17.12 33.64
N VAL A 156 -26.30 17.47 33.49
CA VAL A 156 -27.47 16.71 33.97
C VAL A 156 -27.76 15.61 32.97
N ARG A 157 -27.97 15.99 31.70
CA ARG A 157 -28.30 15.10 30.59
C ARG A 157 -27.36 13.90 30.45
N LYS A 158 -26.05 14.14 30.38
CA LYS A 158 -25.05 13.05 30.28
C LYS A 158 -25.01 12.16 31.53
N CYS A 159 -25.44 12.67 32.69
CA CYS A 159 -25.55 11.85 33.90
C CYS A 159 -26.77 10.93 33.84
N ALA A 160 -27.93 11.45 33.39
CA ALA A 160 -29.13 10.67 33.16
C ALA A 160 -28.91 9.60 32.08
N GLN A 161 -28.34 9.95 30.93
CA GLN A 161 -28.02 9.01 29.84
C GLN A 161 -27.15 7.83 30.31
N ILE A 162 -26.13 8.07 31.14
CA ILE A 162 -25.31 7.00 31.75
C ILE A 162 -26.15 6.15 32.73
N CYS A 163 -27.04 6.77 33.52
CA CYS A 163 -27.93 6.00 34.40
C CYS A 163 -28.87 5.09 33.60
N VAL A 164 -29.48 5.57 32.51
CA VAL A 164 -30.33 4.76 31.62
C VAL A 164 -29.54 3.57 31.04
N GLU A 165 -28.32 3.80 30.55
CA GLU A 165 -27.45 2.74 30.02
C GLU A 165 -27.10 1.69 31.08
N GLU A 166 -26.71 2.13 32.28
CA GLU A 166 -26.40 1.21 33.38
C GLU A 166 -27.64 0.47 33.91
N ILE A 167 -28.84 1.05 33.82
CA ILE A 167 -30.11 0.39 34.18
C ILE A 167 -30.39 -0.75 33.20
N TYR A 168 -30.40 -0.51 31.88
CA TYR A 168 -30.58 -1.55 30.87
C TYR A 168 -29.54 -2.67 30.95
N LYS A 169 -28.30 -2.38 31.39
CA LYS A 169 -27.27 -3.40 31.65
C LYS A 169 -27.49 -4.21 32.94
N SER A 170 -28.32 -3.72 33.86
CA SER A 170 -28.60 -4.37 35.16
C SER A 170 -29.91 -5.16 35.19
N VAL A 171 -30.88 -4.81 34.34
CA VAL A 171 -32.14 -5.56 34.22
C VAL A 171 -31.87 -6.89 33.50
N GLN A 172 -32.01 -8.00 34.22
CA GLN A 172 -31.84 -9.35 33.68
C GLN A 172 -33.18 -10.02 33.28
N CYS A 173 -34.31 -9.48 33.74
CA CYS A 173 -35.63 -10.07 33.50
C CYS A 173 -36.28 -9.53 32.22
N ILE A 174 -36.81 -10.44 31.39
CA ILE A 174 -37.35 -10.12 30.06
C ILE A 174 -38.62 -9.26 30.14
N SER A 175 -39.48 -9.43 31.15
CA SER A 175 -40.67 -8.58 31.35
C SER A 175 -40.26 -7.12 31.62
N ALA A 176 -39.36 -6.90 32.58
CA ALA A 176 -38.84 -5.58 32.89
C ALA A 176 -38.10 -4.93 31.70
N VAL A 177 -37.36 -5.70 30.88
CA VAL A 177 -36.80 -5.17 29.62
C VAL A 177 -37.89 -4.74 28.63
N ASN A 178 -38.96 -5.53 28.48
CA ASN A 178 -40.07 -5.19 27.59
C ASN A 178 -40.80 -3.93 28.06
N GLU A 179 -41.14 -3.85 29.35
CA GLU A 179 -41.84 -2.70 29.94
C GLU A 179 -40.97 -1.42 29.93
N ALA A 180 -39.67 -1.53 30.23
CA ALA A 180 -38.72 -0.43 30.06
C ALA A 180 -38.62 0.03 28.60
N SER A 181 -38.68 -0.90 27.65
CA SER A 181 -38.59 -0.59 26.22
C SER A 181 -39.85 0.08 25.68
N GLU A 182 -41.04 -0.37 26.10
CA GLU A 182 -42.31 0.28 25.74
C GLU A 182 -42.48 1.65 26.43
N LEU A 183 -41.98 1.82 27.66
CA LEU A 183 -41.92 3.14 28.30
C LEU A 183 -41.03 4.07 27.47
N PHE A 184 -39.81 3.67 27.10
CA PHE A 184 -38.95 4.48 26.24
C PHE A 184 -39.61 4.77 24.88
N TYR A 185 -40.24 3.76 24.27
CA TYR A 185 -40.90 3.92 22.98
C TYR A 185 -42.05 4.94 23.05
N SER A 186 -42.91 4.87 24.07
CA SER A 186 -44.07 5.76 24.23
C SER A 186 -43.70 7.17 24.72
N THR A 187 -42.95 7.26 25.82
CA THR A 187 -42.62 8.54 26.49
C THR A 187 -41.57 9.36 25.73
N MET A 188 -40.64 8.71 25.02
CA MET A 188 -39.53 9.38 24.34
C MET A 188 -39.65 9.27 22.82
N PHE A 189 -39.56 8.06 22.25
CA PHE A 189 -39.43 7.92 20.80
C PHE A 189 -40.68 8.44 20.06
N TYR A 190 -41.86 7.91 20.39
CA TYR A 190 -43.13 8.25 19.76
C TYR A 190 -43.54 9.71 20.02
N LYS A 191 -43.27 10.24 21.22
CA LYS A 191 -43.51 11.65 21.59
C LYS A 191 -42.73 12.63 20.70
N TYR A 192 -41.45 12.36 20.45
CA TYR A 192 -40.57 13.26 19.69
C TYR A 192 -40.49 12.95 18.18
N LEU A 193 -40.92 11.76 17.74
CA LEU A 193 -40.90 11.32 16.34
C LEU A 193 -41.61 12.28 15.36
N PRO A 194 -42.82 12.82 15.63
CA PRO A 194 -43.50 13.74 14.70
C PRO A 194 -42.68 15.01 14.43
N PHE A 195 -42.03 15.56 15.46
CA PHE A 195 -41.16 16.73 15.33
C PHE A 195 -39.89 16.39 14.54
N ALA A 196 -39.26 15.24 14.83
CA ALA A 196 -38.10 14.77 14.09
C ALA A 196 -38.39 14.57 12.59
N ILE A 197 -39.57 14.02 12.24
CA ILE A 197 -40.01 13.90 10.84
C ILE A 197 -40.30 15.28 10.24
N ALA A 198 -41.03 16.16 10.94
CA ALA A 198 -41.35 17.50 10.43
C ALA A 198 -40.07 18.29 10.08
N ILE A 199 -39.04 18.24 10.94
CA ILE A 199 -37.77 18.94 10.71
C ILE A 199 -36.92 18.26 9.62
N ALA A 200 -36.99 16.93 9.48
CA ALA A 200 -36.23 16.21 8.45
C ALA A 200 -36.72 16.49 7.01
N TRP A 201 -37.98 16.90 6.82
CA TRP A 201 -38.58 17.11 5.49
C TRP A 201 -39.02 18.55 5.20
N SER A 202 -38.83 19.50 6.11
CA SER A 202 -39.29 20.88 5.93
C SER A 202 -38.36 21.73 5.04
N LYS A 203 -38.94 22.81 4.48
CA LYS A 203 -38.26 23.91 3.79
C LYS A 203 -38.73 25.27 4.35
N VAL A 204 -39.00 25.34 5.65
CA VAL A 204 -39.70 26.48 6.25
C VAL A 204 -38.77 27.70 6.32
N GLU A 205 -39.17 28.79 5.67
CA GLU A 205 -38.67 30.13 5.99
C GLU A 205 -39.31 30.57 7.31
N ILE A 206 -38.51 30.64 8.38
CA ILE A 206 -39.01 30.77 9.75
C ILE A 206 -39.28 32.25 10.09
N THR A 207 -40.32 32.50 10.90
CA THR A 207 -40.59 33.79 11.54
C THR A 207 -40.19 33.76 13.02
N LYS A 208 -39.65 34.89 13.50
CA LYS A 208 -38.82 34.99 14.71
C LYS A 208 -39.41 34.42 16.00
N ASP A 209 -40.72 34.43 16.16
CA ASP A 209 -41.37 33.95 17.38
C ASP A 209 -41.61 32.43 17.39
N SER A 210 -41.51 31.76 16.22
CA SER A 210 -41.59 30.29 16.11
C SER A 210 -40.23 29.60 16.33
N GLU A 211 -39.14 30.27 15.93
CA GLU A 211 -37.76 29.78 15.98
C GLU A 211 -37.40 29.11 17.32
N LEU A 212 -37.74 29.77 18.43
CA LEU A 212 -37.32 29.36 19.78
C LEU A 212 -38.07 28.10 20.28
N ALA A 213 -39.28 27.84 19.81
CA ALA A 213 -40.01 26.60 20.13
C ALA A 213 -39.48 25.43 19.28
N GLU A 214 -39.24 25.67 17.99
CA GLU A 214 -38.75 24.67 17.03
C GLU A 214 -37.31 24.25 17.33
N GLU A 215 -36.41 25.19 17.66
CA GLU A 215 -35.03 24.90 18.06
C GLU A 215 -34.97 24.03 19.33
N LEU A 216 -35.85 24.29 20.31
CA LEU A 216 -35.93 23.47 21.51
C LEU A 216 -36.41 22.04 21.22
N MET A 217 -37.44 21.89 20.38
CA MET A 217 -37.94 20.57 19.96
C MET A 217 -36.93 19.80 19.11
N LEU A 218 -36.16 20.49 18.25
CA LEU A 218 -35.02 19.91 17.53
C LEU A 218 -33.96 19.39 18.51
N MET A 219 -33.56 20.19 19.49
CA MET A 219 -32.53 19.80 20.45
C MET A 219 -32.97 18.64 21.35
N GLU A 220 -34.22 18.63 21.82
CA GLU A 220 -34.80 17.51 22.56
C GLU A 220 -34.90 16.24 21.68
N SER A 221 -35.26 16.36 20.40
CA SER A 221 -35.27 15.24 19.43
C SER A 221 -33.87 14.67 19.16
N VAL A 222 -32.87 15.53 18.98
CA VAL A 222 -31.45 15.12 18.84
C VAL A 222 -30.96 14.44 20.11
N HIS A 223 -31.37 14.92 21.28
CA HIS A 223 -31.01 14.30 22.56
C HIS A 223 -31.71 12.95 22.76
N MET A 224 -32.95 12.78 22.31
CA MET A 224 -33.66 11.50 22.29
C MET A 224 -32.95 10.48 21.37
N LEU A 225 -32.54 10.88 20.16
CA LEU A 225 -31.73 10.01 19.29
C LEU A 225 -30.36 9.68 19.91
N SER A 226 -29.77 10.59 20.67
CA SER A 226 -28.55 10.33 21.45
C SER A 226 -28.77 9.35 22.62
N VAL A 227 -29.97 9.24 23.18
CA VAL A 227 -30.34 8.18 24.14
C VAL A 227 -30.48 6.86 23.40
N LEU A 228 -31.25 6.85 22.30
CA LEU A 228 -31.49 5.68 21.47
C LEU A 228 -30.17 5.02 21.01
N LYS A 229 -29.16 5.79 20.54
CA LYS A 229 -27.85 5.21 20.15
C LYS A 229 -27.20 4.39 21.26
N ILE A 230 -27.37 4.80 22.53
CA ILE A 230 -26.74 4.15 23.69
C ILE A 230 -27.50 2.87 24.07
N ILE A 231 -28.84 2.87 23.96
CA ILE A 231 -29.69 1.80 24.48
C ILE A 231 -30.18 0.78 23.44
N VAL A 232 -30.04 1.05 22.13
CA VAL A 232 -30.73 0.28 21.07
C VAL A 232 -30.42 -1.23 21.08
N LEU A 233 -29.24 -1.65 21.55
CA LEU A 233 -28.85 -3.07 21.66
C LEU A 233 -29.29 -3.75 22.97
N TYR A 234 -30.06 -3.04 23.81
CA TYR A 234 -30.68 -3.53 25.05
C TYR A 234 -32.22 -3.36 25.06
N LEU A 235 -32.79 -2.73 24.03
CA LEU A 235 -34.24 -2.64 23.85
C LEU A 235 -34.81 -4.00 23.41
N SER A 236 -36.09 -4.23 23.72
CA SER A 236 -36.82 -5.42 23.28
C SER A 236 -36.90 -5.52 21.75
N ASN A 237 -36.88 -6.75 21.23
CA ASN A 237 -36.90 -7.02 19.79
C ASN A 237 -38.09 -6.37 19.05
N ASP A 238 -39.26 -6.31 19.69
CA ASP A 238 -40.44 -5.64 19.13
C ASP A 238 -40.29 -4.11 19.11
N VAL A 239 -39.72 -3.49 20.15
CA VAL A 239 -39.44 -2.05 20.14
C VAL A 239 -38.36 -1.70 19.12
N VAL A 240 -37.29 -2.49 19.01
CA VAL A 240 -36.28 -2.30 17.94
C VAL A 240 -36.93 -2.43 16.56
N SER A 241 -37.84 -3.39 16.39
CA SER A 241 -38.64 -3.57 15.17
C SER A 241 -39.53 -2.34 14.88
N LYS A 242 -40.24 -1.80 15.88
CA LYS A 242 -41.07 -0.59 15.79
C LYS A 242 -40.21 0.62 15.38
N VAL A 243 -39.11 0.87 16.09
CA VAL A 243 -38.19 1.99 15.80
C VAL A 243 -37.58 1.84 14.38
N MET A 244 -37.09 0.66 13.99
CA MET A 244 -36.58 0.36 12.64
C MET A 244 -37.56 0.71 11.52
N SER A 245 -38.87 0.55 11.76
CA SER A 245 -39.90 0.91 10.77
C SER A 245 -40.10 2.43 10.57
N GLN A 246 -39.45 3.28 11.38
CA GLN A 246 -39.56 4.75 11.30
C GLN A 246 -38.25 5.44 10.86
N PHE A 247 -37.10 4.76 10.86
CA PHE A 247 -35.80 5.35 10.51
C PHE A 247 -35.77 6.06 9.15
N HIS A 248 -36.44 5.49 8.13
CA HIS A 248 -36.55 6.08 6.79
C HIS A 248 -37.32 7.40 6.77
N LYS A 249 -38.17 7.66 7.77
CA LYS A 249 -38.95 8.92 7.90
C LYS A 249 -38.15 10.03 8.59
N ILE A 250 -37.15 9.68 9.40
CA ILE A 250 -36.19 10.62 9.98
C ILE A 250 -35.05 10.92 8.97
N MET A 251 -34.90 10.06 7.96
CA MET A 251 -33.96 10.21 6.85
C MET A 251 -34.57 11.04 5.70
N GLY A 252 -34.67 12.35 5.90
CA GLY A 252 -34.92 13.28 4.78
C GLY A 252 -33.76 13.27 3.78
N SER A 253 -34.02 13.66 2.53
CA SER A 253 -32.98 13.66 1.46
C SER A 253 -31.86 14.68 1.71
N LYS A 254 -32.12 15.70 2.55
CA LYS A 254 -31.16 16.72 2.95
C LYS A 254 -30.53 16.45 4.31
N TYR A 255 -29.30 16.93 4.47
CA TYR A 255 -28.60 16.91 5.75
C TYR A 255 -29.36 17.67 6.85
N SER A 256 -29.46 17.01 8.00
CA SER A 256 -29.86 17.62 9.27
C SER A 256 -29.01 17.03 10.41
N LEU A 257 -29.01 17.68 11.56
CA LEU A 257 -28.41 17.12 12.78
C LEU A 257 -29.06 15.78 13.19
N LEU A 258 -30.35 15.60 12.86
CA LEU A 258 -31.07 14.34 13.07
C LEU A 258 -30.50 13.24 12.16
N THR A 259 -30.29 13.52 10.87
CA THR A 259 -29.74 12.57 9.88
C THR A 259 -28.41 11.96 10.36
N ARG A 260 -27.49 12.78 10.91
CA ARG A 260 -26.20 12.31 11.45
C ARG A 260 -26.40 11.31 12.60
N HIS A 261 -27.33 11.56 13.51
CA HIS A 261 -27.63 10.66 14.62
C HIS A 261 -28.35 9.39 14.11
N ASN A 262 -29.27 9.54 13.15
CA ASN A 262 -29.99 8.46 12.50
C ASN A 262 -29.01 7.43 11.88
N PHE A 263 -28.04 7.90 11.10
CA PHE A 263 -26.96 7.07 10.54
C PHE A 263 -26.11 6.42 11.63
N ALA A 264 -25.70 7.19 12.64
CA ALA A 264 -24.88 6.71 13.74
C ALA A 264 -25.60 5.68 14.65
N ILE A 265 -26.93 5.53 14.56
CA ILE A 265 -27.67 4.44 15.22
C ILE A 265 -27.80 3.23 14.28
N LEU A 266 -28.14 3.44 13.00
CA LEU A 266 -28.16 2.37 11.98
C LEU A 266 -26.82 1.63 11.90
N GLU A 267 -25.71 2.37 12.04
CA GLU A 267 -24.34 1.85 12.12
C GLU A 267 -24.18 0.79 13.23
N VAL A 268 -24.67 1.10 14.44
CA VAL A 268 -24.63 0.23 15.63
C VAL A 268 -25.59 -0.96 15.51
N ILE A 269 -26.74 -0.76 14.85
CA ILE A 269 -27.70 -1.83 14.59
C ILE A 269 -27.11 -2.84 13.59
N LEU A 270 -26.52 -2.37 12.49
CA LEU A 270 -25.95 -3.22 11.42
C LEU A 270 -24.67 -3.95 11.85
N GLU A 271 -23.91 -3.41 12.81
CA GLU A 271 -22.76 -4.10 13.43
C GLU A 271 -23.19 -5.26 14.35
N SER A 272 -24.43 -5.27 14.83
CA SER A 272 -24.91 -6.26 15.78
C SER A 272 -25.48 -7.51 15.11
N SER A 273 -24.96 -8.69 15.47
CA SER A 273 -25.58 -9.98 15.12
C SER A 273 -26.86 -10.28 15.91
N LYS A 274 -27.11 -9.58 17.04
CA LYS A 274 -28.28 -9.85 17.91
C LYS A 274 -29.64 -9.49 17.28
N VAL A 275 -29.64 -8.72 16.19
CA VAL A 275 -30.83 -8.04 15.64
C VAL A 275 -31.10 -8.48 14.18
N GLU A 276 -30.31 -9.41 13.66
CA GLU A 276 -30.21 -9.79 12.24
C GLU A 276 -31.57 -10.10 11.59
N GLU A 277 -32.35 -10.99 12.22
CA GLU A 277 -33.70 -11.41 11.78
C GLU A 277 -34.70 -10.25 11.67
N ILE A 278 -34.51 -9.18 12.44
CA ILE A 278 -35.41 -8.01 12.56
C ILE A 278 -35.00 -6.90 11.59
N VAL A 279 -33.70 -6.75 11.36
CA VAL A 279 -33.11 -5.74 10.46
C VAL A 279 -33.37 -6.10 9.00
N VAL A 280 -33.13 -7.35 8.63
CA VAL A 280 -33.17 -7.81 7.23
C VAL A 280 -34.52 -7.53 6.53
N PRO A 281 -35.70 -7.83 7.11
CA PRO A 281 -37.01 -7.53 6.50
C PRO A 281 -37.31 -6.03 6.29
N LYS A 282 -36.48 -5.12 6.84
CA LYS A 282 -36.62 -3.66 6.72
C LYS A 282 -35.46 -3.02 5.94
N THR A 283 -34.50 -3.83 5.50
CA THR A 283 -33.26 -3.36 4.88
C THR A 283 -33.51 -2.76 3.49
N GLU A 284 -34.46 -3.27 2.70
CA GLU A 284 -34.80 -2.71 1.38
C GLU A 284 -35.25 -1.23 1.46
N ILE A 285 -36.14 -0.92 2.41
CA ILE A 285 -36.66 0.44 2.62
C ILE A 285 -35.52 1.39 3.07
N ILE A 286 -34.56 0.86 3.84
CA ILE A 286 -33.39 1.61 4.30
C ILE A 286 -32.38 1.81 3.16
N ILE A 287 -32.16 0.80 2.30
CA ILE A 287 -31.36 0.93 1.06
C ILE A 287 -31.96 2.01 0.17
N PHE A 288 -33.27 1.99 -0.07
CA PHE A 288 -33.94 3.01 -0.89
C PHE A 288 -33.80 4.41 -0.28
N ALA A 289 -33.98 4.58 1.03
CA ALA A 289 -33.83 5.88 1.69
C ALA A 289 -32.38 6.40 1.63
N LEU A 290 -31.39 5.54 1.91
CA LEU A 290 -29.97 5.89 1.83
C LEU A 290 -29.53 6.19 0.39
N GLY A 291 -30.00 5.43 -0.60
CA GLY A 291 -29.68 5.65 -2.01
C GLY A 291 -30.20 6.99 -2.53
N ASN A 292 -31.38 7.42 -2.08
CA ASN A 292 -31.88 8.77 -2.35
C ASN A 292 -31.04 9.85 -1.66
N TYR A 293 -30.60 9.65 -0.41
CA TYR A 293 -29.73 10.59 0.31
C TYR A 293 -28.34 10.76 -0.34
N VAL A 294 -27.79 9.66 -0.88
CA VAL A 294 -26.49 9.59 -1.56
C VAL A 294 -26.54 10.18 -2.98
N SER A 295 -27.73 10.42 -3.54
CA SER A 295 -27.90 10.88 -4.92
C SER A 295 -27.19 12.23 -5.17
N PRO A 296 -26.31 12.35 -6.18
CA PRO A 296 -25.51 13.56 -6.43
C PRO A 296 -26.32 14.78 -6.94
N LYS A 297 -27.64 14.74 -6.83
CA LYS A 297 -28.57 15.84 -7.12
C LYS A 297 -28.74 16.80 -5.93
N GLU A 298 -28.31 16.41 -4.73
CA GLU A 298 -28.48 17.20 -3.51
C GLU A 298 -27.13 17.56 -2.86
N ASN A 299 -27.00 18.82 -2.42
CA ASN A 299 -25.77 19.36 -1.81
C ASN A 299 -25.60 18.90 -0.35
N ASN A 300 -25.46 17.60 -0.13
CA ASN A 300 -25.21 17.01 1.19
C ASN A 300 -23.71 17.11 1.58
N PRO A 301 -23.37 17.22 2.89
CA PRO A 301 -21.99 17.16 3.37
C PRO A 301 -21.30 15.84 3.01
N ALA A 302 -20.02 15.95 2.64
CA ALA A 302 -19.24 14.80 2.19
C ALA A 302 -19.11 13.70 3.25
N ASP A 303 -19.05 14.05 4.54
CA ASP A 303 -18.92 13.06 5.63
C ASP A 303 -20.23 12.27 5.87
N THR A 304 -21.40 12.87 5.68
CA THR A 304 -22.68 12.13 5.73
C THR A 304 -22.99 11.38 4.45
N ILE A 305 -22.55 11.85 3.27
CA ILE A 305 -22.58 11.05 2.04
C ILE A 305 -21.74 9.78 2.23
N LEU A 306 -20.49 9.92 2.70
CA LEU A 306 -19.61 8.77 2.92
C LEU A 306 -20.17 7.79 3.97
N ALA A 307 -20.72 8.29 5.09
CA ALA A 307 -21.40 7.46 6.08
C ALA A 307 -22.60 6.69 5.46
N ALA A 308 -23.38 7.32 4.60
CA ALA A 308 -24.48 6.66 3.90
C ALA A 308 -24.00 5.60 2.90
N CYS A 309 -22.88 5.81 2.20
CA CYS A 309 -22.24 4.77 1.36
C CYS A 309 -21.77 3.55 2.19
N VAL A 310 -21.20 3.77 3.38
CA VAL A 310 -20.81 2.68 4.31
C VAL A 310 -22.04 1.93 4.81
N LEU A 311 -23.14 2.62 5.12
CA LEU A 311 -24.40 1.99 5.51
C LEU A 311 -25.04 1.19 4.37
N LEU A 312 -25.06 1.72 3.13
CA LEU A 312 -25.52 0.99 1.94
C LEU A 312 -24.75 -0.32 1.74
N LYS A 313 -23.41 -0.29 1.90
CA LYS A 313 -22.57 -1.49 1.85
C LYS A 313 -22.98 -2.50 2.93
N ARG A 314 -23.06 -2.07 4.20
CA ARG A 314 -23.43 -2.93 5.33
C ARG A 314 -24.83 -3.54 5.18
N CYS A 315 -25.77 -2.81 4.58
CA CYS A 315 -27.09 -3.33 4.24
C CYS A 315 -27.02 -4.48 3.22
N ILE A 316 -26.27 -4.35 2.12
CA ILE A 316 -26.15 -5.44 1.12
C ILE A 316 -25.28 -6.60 1.63
N ASP A 317 -24.26 -6.34 2.46
CA ASP A 317 -23.50 -7.38 3.18
C ASP A 317 -24.43 -8.25 4.05
N LYS A 318 -25.37 -7.63 4.78
CA LYS A 318 -26.39 -8.32 5.59
C LYS A 318 -27.44 -9.08 4.76
N LEU A 319 -27.76 -8.63 3.56
CA LEU A 319 -28.64 -9.37 2.64
C LEU A 319 -27.93 -10.57 2.00
N TYR A 320 -26.62 -10.50 1.76
CA TYR A 320 -25.82 -11.58 1.16
C TYR A 320 -25.53 -12.73 2.14
N ALA A 321 -25.37 -12.42 3.43
CA ALA A 321 -25.11 -13.43 4.47
C ALA A 321 -26.28 -14.41 4.71
N ASP A 322 -27.48 -14.07 4.25
CA ASP A 322 -28.70 -14.85 4.46
C ASP A 322 -29.09 -15.62 3.18
N ALA A 323 -28.80 -16.93 3.17
CA ALA A 323 -28.95 -17.78 2.00
C ALA A 323 -30.40 -17.86 1.48
N ASP A 324 -31.40 -17.81 2.36
CA ASP A 324 -32.82 -17.86 1.99
C ASP A 324 -33.29 -16.58 1.29
N LYS A 325 -32.50 -15.50 1.36
CA LYS A 325 -32.84 -14.17 0.84
C LYS A 325 -32.00 -13.74 -0.36
N ARG A 326 -31.32 -14.69 -1.02
CA ARG A 326 -30.54 -14.49 -2.26
C ARG A 326 -31.31 -13.70 -3.33
N SER A 327 -32.61 -13.92 -3.51
CA SER A 327 -33.44 -13.17 -4.47
C SER A 327 -33.60 -11.69 -4.11
N ILE A 328 -33.78 -11.37 -2.83
CA ILE A 328 -33.86 -10.01 -2.28
C ILE A 328 -32.50 -9.31 -2.45
N TRP A 329 -31.41 -10.00 -2.10
CA TRP A 329 -30.04 -9.51 -2.32
C TRP A 329 -29.78 -9.12 -3.78
N VAL A 330 -30.09 -10.00 -4.74
CA VAL A 330 -29.92 -9.75 -6.18
C VAL A 330 -30.69 -8.50 -6.64
N ILE A 331 -31.93 -8.32 -6.18
CA ILE A 331 -32.77 -7.16 -6.55
C ILE A 331 -32.22 -5.86 -5.95
N ASN A 332 -31.65 -5.90 -4.74
CA ASN A 332 -31.16 -4.71 -4.04
C ASN A 332 -29.71 -4.34 -4.39
N LEU A 333 -28.91 -5.24 -5.00
CA LEU A 333 -27.52 -4.97 -5.39
C LEU A 333 -27.38 -3.74 -6.34
N PRO A 334 -28.18 -3.58 -7.41
CA PRO A 334 -28.19 -2.34 -8.21
C PRO A 334 -28.53 -1.09 -7.41
N LEU A 335 -29.52 -1.18 -6.50
CA LEU A 335 -29.98 -0.06 -5.67
C LEU A 335 -28.92 0.44 -4.67
N VAL A 336 -27.94 -0.40 -4.34
CA VAL A 336 -26.74 -0.02 -3.57
C VAL A 336 -25.60 0.45 -4.50
N PHE A 337 -25.40 -0.19 -5.64
CA PHE A 337 -24.31 0.12 -6.56
C PHE A 337 -24.49 1.50 -7.23
N GLU A 338 -25.69 1.78 -7.76
CA GLU A 338 -25.98 2.98 -8.57
C GLU A 338 -25.78 4.32 -7.82
N PRO A 339 -26.22 4.49 -6.55
CA PRO A 339 -25.96 5.71 -5.80
C PRO A 339 -24.46 5.93 -5.51
N ILE A 340 -23.74 4.88 -5.12
CA ILE A 340 -22.31 4.95 -4.81
C ILE A 340 -21.53 5.24 -6.10
N ALA A 341 -21.89 4.59 -7.21
CA ALA A 341 -21.37 4.91 -8.55
C ALA A 341 -21.61 6.38 -8.94
N GLY A 342 -22.77 6.93 -8.59
CA GLY A 342 -23.09 8.35 -8.76
C GLY A 342 -22.15 9.29 -7.99
N VAL A 343 -21.79 8.96 -6.75
CA VAL A 343 -20.82 9.73 -5.93
C VAL A 343 -19.41 9.68 -6.53
N VAL A 344 -18.97 8.52 -7.02
CA VAL A 344 -17.66 8.41 -7.68
C VAL A 344 -17.65 9.19 -8.99
N GLY A 345 -18.73 9.08 -9.77
CA GLY A 345 -18.93 9.81 -11.04
C GLY A 345 -19.11 11.32 -10.91
N ALA A 346 -19.46 11.84 -9.74
CA ALA A 346 -19.69 13.26 -9.48
C ALA A 346 -18.42 14.05 -9.11
N GLY A 347 -17.26 13.40 -8.93
CA GLY A 347 -15.99 14.08 -8.62
C GLY A 347 -15.97 14.81 -7.26
N LEU A 348 -16.78 14.34 -6.30
CA LEU A 348 -16.82 14.88 -4.94
C LEU A 348 -15.52 14.57 -4.17
N THR A 349 -15.25 15.30 -3.09
CA THR A 349 -14.05 15.11 -2.26
C THR A 349 -13.91 13.69 -1.67
N VAL A 350 -15.02 12.94 -1.58
CA VAL A 350 -15.09 11.55 -1.10
C VAL A 350 -15.16 10.51 -2.23
N SER A 351 -14.99 10.90 -3.51
CA SER A 351 -15.02 9.94 -4.64
C SER A 351 -13.92 8.88 -4.53
N GLY A 352 -12.79 9.16 -3.88
CA GLY A 352 -11.74 8.17 -3.60
C GLY A 352 -12.18 7.10 -2.59
N ASP A 353 -12.75 7.50 -1.47
CA ASP A 353 -13.26 6.58 -0.43
C ASP A 353 -14.49 5.80 -0.94
N ALA A 354 -15.40 6.47 -1.65
CA ALA A 354 -16.55 5.84 -2.29
C ALA A 354 -16.12 4.82 -3.36
N ALA A 355 -15.04 5.08 -4.11
CA ALA A 355 -14.45 4.10 -5.04
C ALA A 355 -13.77 2.93 -4.32
N GLY A 356 -13.29 3.13 -3.09
CA GLY A 356 -12.87 2.05 -2.19
C GLY A 356 -14.04 1.13 -1.84
N ILE A 357 -15.11 1.70 -1.29
CA ILE A 357 -16.35 0.99 -0.94
C ILE A 357 -16.93 0.25 -2.16
N LEU A 358 -16.94 0.89 -3.34
CA LEU A 358 -17.48 0.29 -4.55
C LEU A 358 -16.66 -0.92 -5.05
N LYS A 359 -15.34 -0.91 -4.86
CA LYS A 359 -14.48 -2.10 -5.12
C LYS A 359 -14.75 -3.22 -4.12
N GLU A 360 -14.97 -2.90 -2.85
CA GLU A 360 -15.37 -3.90 -1.85
C GLU A 360 -16.71 -4.55 -2.22
N VAL A 361 -17.71 -3.74 -2.60
CA VAL A 361 -19.02 -4.25 -3.09
C VAL A 361 -18.82 -5.19 -4.28
N VAL A 362 -18.02 -4.81 -5.28
CA VAL A 362 -17.71 -5.68 -6.44
C VAL A 362 -17.01 -6.97 -6.01
N ASN A 363 -16.03 -6.88 -5.12
CA ASN A 363 -15.21 -8.02 -4.72
C ASN A 363 -15.94 -9.02 -3.83
N GLN A 364 -16.95 -8.57 -3.07
CA GLN A 364 -17.80 -9.43 -2.25
C GLN A 364 -19.01 -9.96 -3.03
N HIS A 365 -19.72 -9.11 -3.78
CA HIS A 365 -21.05 -9.44 -4.32
C HIS A 365 -21.07 -9.92 -5.79
N ILE A 366 -20.01 -9.70 -6.58
CA ILE A 366 -19.89 -10.33 -7.92
C ILE A 366 -19.17 -11.68 -7.79
N ASP A 367 -19.75 -12.60 -7.02
CA ASP A 367 -19.19 -13.92 -6.74
C ASP A 367 -19.32 -14.90 -7.93
N ASP A 368 -18.74 -16.08 -7.81
CA ASP A 368 -18.82 -17.12 -8.85
C ASP A 368 -20.23 -17.74 -8.94
N GLY A 369 -21.05 -17.62 -7.89
CA GLY A 369 -22.45 -18.05 -7.89
C GLY A 369 -23.36 -17.15 -8.74
N LEU A 370 -23.14 -15.84 -8.71
CA LEU A 370 -23.82 -14.84 -9.54
C LEU A 370 -23.40 -15.03 -11.00
N LYS A 371 -22.09 -15.16 -11.24
CA LYS A 371 -21.52 -15.34 -12.59
C LYS A 371 -21.97 -16.63 -13.28
N THR A 372 -22.04 -17.76 -12.56
CA THR A 372 -22.58 -19.02 -13.11
C THR A 372 -24.09 -18.95 -13.37
N SER A 373 -24.87 -18.34 -12.47
CA SER A 373 -26.33 -18.18 -12.65
C SER A 373 -26.75 -17.25 -13.81
N ALA A 374 -25.86 -16.36 -14.26
CA ALA A 374 -26.07 -15.50 -15.42
C ALA A 374 -25.84 -16.22 -16.78
N LEU A 375 -25.09 -17.33 -16.78
CA LEU A 375 -24.72 -18.10 -17.97
C LEU A 375 -25.76 -19.17 -18.32
N ASP A 376 -25.81 -19.55 -19.61
CA ASP A 376 -26.48 -20.78 -20.05
C ASP A 376 -25.47 -21.83 -20.49
N GLU A 377 -25.59 -23.02 -19.91
CA GLU A 377 -24.77 -24.20 -20.26
C GLU A 377 -25.43 -25.05 -21.35
N THR A 378 -26.69 -24.76 -21.74
CA THR A 378 -27.53 -25.71 -22.49
C THR A 378 -27.64 -25.46 -24.00
N LEU A 379 -27.10 -24.36 -24.54
CA LEU A 379 -27.17 -24.03 -25.97
C LEU A 379 -25.83 -23.49 -26.54
N PRO A 380 -25.55 -23.74 -27.85
CA PRO A 380 -24.27 -23.39 -28.48
C PRO A 380 -24.17 -21.91 -28.91
N SER A 381 -23.03 -21.54 -29.50
CA SER A 381 -22.77 -20.20 -30.08
C SER A 381 -23.84 -19.79 -31.11
N ASP A 382 -24.36 -18.56 -31.17
CA ASP A 382 -23.72 -17.23 -31.00
C ASP A 382 -24.62 -16.11 -30.38
N ASP A 383 -24.00 -14.94 -30.15
CA ASP A 383 -24.52 -13.56 -29.95
C ASP A 383 -25.67 -13.18 -28.99
N ASP A 384 -26.62 -14.04 -28.61
CA ASP A 384 -27.72 -13.67 -27.66
C ASP A 384 -27.64 -14.46 -26.34
N LYS A 385 -26.41 -14.68 -25.85
CA LYS A 385 -26.04 -15.60 -24.77
C LYS A 385 -26.29 -15.08 -23.34
N LEU A 386 -27.46 -14.53 -23.06
CA LEU A 386 -27.78 -14.03 -21.72
C LEU A 386 -29.16 -14.47 -21.25
N LYS A 387 -29.20 -15.27 -20.17
CA LYS A 387 -30.47 -15.60 -19.50
C LYS A 387 -31.17 -14.33 -19.04
N SER A 388 -32.50 -14.29 -19.13
CA SER A 388 -33.30 -13.21 -18.53
C SER A 388 -33.51 -13.38 -17.02
N THR A 389 -32.56 -13.99 -16.33
CA THR A 389 -32.56 -14.19 -14.86
C THR A 389 -32.47 -12.86 -14.11
N PRO A 390 -32.97 -12.76 -12.87
CA PRO A 390 -32.79 -11.56 -12.06
C PRO A 390 -31.30 -11.27 -11.80
N GLU A 391 -30.45 -12.30 -11.66
CA GLU A 391 -29.01 -12.17 -11.52
C GLU A 391 -28.35 -11.51 -12.73
N SER A 392 -28.72 -11.95 -13.93
CA SER A 392 -28.26 -11.36 -15.19
C SER A 392 -28.69 -9.90 -15.34
N LYS A 393 -29.93 -9.56 -14.93
CA LYS A 393 -30.46 -8.19 -14.93
C LYS A 393 -29.77 -7.29 -13.91
N ALA A 394 -29.51 -7.79 -12.71
CA ALA A 394 -28.78 -7.06 -11.68
C ALA A 394 -27.33 -6.79 -12.12
N LEU A 395 -26.65 -7.81 -12.65
CA LEU A 395 -25.29 -7.69 -13.19
C LEU A 395 -25.24 -6.73 -14.38
N LYS A 396 -26.28 -6.72 -15.22
CA LYS A 396 -26.43 -5.71 -16.28
C LYS A 396 -26.58 -4.29 -15.71
N SER A 397 -27.47 -4.05 -14.75
CA SER A 397 -27.67 -2.72 -14.15
C SER A 397 -26.37 -2.17 -13.54
N VAL A 398 -25.59 -3.03 -12.87
CA VAL A 398 -24.25 -2.69 -12.36
C VAL A 398 -23.29 -2.29 -13.49
N CYS A 399 -23.30 -2.98 -14.62
CA CYS A 399 -22.44 -2.66 -15.77
C CYS A 399 -22.90 -1.42 -16.56
N ASP A 400 -24.21 -1.25 -16.73
CA ASP A 400 -24.81 -0.06 -17.34
C ASP A 400 -24.50 1.19 -16.48
N ALA A 401 -24.57 1.07 -15.13
CA ALA A 401 -24.18 2.13 -14.21
C ALA A 401 -22.70 2.54 -14.34
N ILE A 402 -21.81 1.57 -14.58
CA ILE A 402 -20.38 1.82 -14.87
C ILE A 402 -20.22 2.53 -16.22
N PHE A 403 -20.93 2.10 -17.26
CA PHE A 403 -20.89 2.74 -18.57
C PHE A 403 -21.37 4.21 -18.52
N MET A 404 -22.36 4.50 -17.67
CA MET A 404 -22.88 5.85 -17.43
C MET A 404 -21.96 6.76 -16.59
N MET A 405 -20.87 6.23 -16.01
CA MET A 405 -19.84 7.07 -15.36
C MET A 405 -19.13 7.97 -16.37
N HIS A 406 -18.95 9.24 -16.01
CA HIS A 406 -18.13 10.18 -16.78
C HIS A 406 -16.66 9.92 -16.47
N LEU A 407 -15.90 9.44 -17.46
CA LEU A 407 -14.48 9.06 -17.27
C LEU A 407 -13.55 10.27 -17.04
N THR A 408 -14.06 11.48 -17.30
CA THR A 408 -13.41 12.77 -17.11
C THR A 408 -14.15 13.60 -16.07
N ASN A 409 -13.40 14.29 -15.20
CA ASN A 409 -13.90 15.27 -14.26
C ASN A 409 -14.39 16.55 -14.99
N SER A 410 -15.02 17.47 -14.25
CA SER A 410 -15.50 18.76 -14.77
C SER A 410 -14.43 19.60 -15.48
N ASP A 411 -13.16 19.47 -15.07
CA ASP A 411 -12.01 20.15 -15.68
C ASP A 411 -11.44 19.44 -16.93
N GLY A 412 -12.05 18.32 -17.34
CA GLY A 412 -11.63 17.51 -18.49
C GLY A 412 -10.51 16.49 -18.22
N GLU A 413 -9.89 16.50 -17.03
CA GLU A 413 -8.89 15.51 -16.64
C GLU A 413 -9.53 14.15 -16.30
N LEU A 414 -8.81 13.04 -16.52
CA LEU A 414 -9.34 11.70 -16.29
C LEU A 414 -9.46 11.38 -14.80
N ASN A 415 -10.52 10.66 -14.43
CA ASN A 415 -10.78 10.27 -13.05
C ASN A 415 -10.13 8.90 -12.73
N GLU A 416 -9.00 8.94 -12.04
CA GLU A 416 -8.23 7.76 -11.64
C GLU A 416 -9.04 6.78 -10.77
N HIS A 417 -9.95 7.30 -9.92
CA HIS A 417 -10.79 6.47 -9.05
C HIS A 417 -11.81 5.65 -9.87
N ILE A 418 -12.45 6.27 -10.88
CA ILE A 418 -13.35 5.59 -11.81
C ILE A 418 -12.60 4.53 -12.62
N LEU A 419 -11.43 4.86 -13.18
CA LEU A 419 -10.61 3.89 -13.91
C LEU A 419 -10.21 2.69 -13.03
N ALA A 420 -9.89 2.93 -11.75
CA ALA A 420 -9.57 1.88 -10.81
C ALA A 420 -10.78 1.02 -10.38
N VAL A 421 -12.00 1.57 -10.36
CA VAL A 421 -13.24 0.77 -10.19
C VAL A 421 -13.48 -0.10 -11.42
N ILE A 422 -13.42 0.48 -12.62
CA ILE A 422 -13.60 -0.24 -13.89
C ILE A 422 -12.60 -1.40 -14.01
N SER A 423 -11.33 -1.15 -13.68
CA SER A 423 -10.27 -2.17 -13.64
C SER A 423 -10.63 -3.36 -12.74
N ASN A 424 -11.12 -3.07 -11.52
CA ASN A 424 -11.53 -4.09 -10.56
C ASN A 424 -12.75 -4.91 -11.05
N VAL A 425 -13.71 -4.26 -11.71
CA VAL A 425 -14.90 -4.93 -12.28
C VAL A 425 -14.52 -5.83 -13.45
N PHE A 426 -13.66 -5.38 -14.37
CA PHE A 426 -13.10 -6.24 -15.43
C PHE A 426 -12.49 -7.51 -14.83
N LEU A 427 -11.56 -7.36 -13.87
CA LEU A 427 -10.84 -8.49 -13.27
C LEU A 427 -11.76 -9.45 -12.48
N LYS A 428 -12.84 -8.94 -11.86
CA LYS A 428 -13.79 -9.76 -11.09
C LYS A 428 -14.80 -10.52 -11.99
N LEU A 429 -15.25 -9.90 -13.08
CA LEU A 429 -16.10 -10.51 -14.11
C LEU A 429 -15.36 -11.54 -14.97
N GLY A 430 -14.10 -11.27 -15.31
CA GLY A 430 -13.32 -12.07 -16.25
C GLY A 430 -13.97 -12.09 -17.64
N GLU A 431 -14.15 -13.28 -18.20
CA GLU A 431 -14.66 -13.45 -19.57
C GLU A 431 -16.04 -12.85 -19.81
N LEU A 432 -16.87 -12.70 -18.76
CA LEU A 432 -18.20 -12.10 -18.85
C LEU A 432 -18.16 -10.61 -19.23
N SER A 433 -17.04 -9.92 -19.02
CA SER A 433 -16.88 -8.52 -19.45
C SER A 433 -17.05 -8.33 -20.96
N TYR A 434 -16.86 -9.36 -21.78
CA TYR A 434 -17.14 -9.29 -23.22
C TYR A 434 -18.63 -9.03 -23.53
N PHE A 435 -19.55 -9.59 -22.73
CA PHE A 435 -20.99 -9.41 -22.95
C PHE A 435 -21.50 -8.10 -22.33
N TYR A 436 -21.02 -7.76 -21.12
CA TYR A 436 -21.53 -6.63 -20.34
C TYR A 436 -20.78 -5.30 -20.50
N LEU A 437 -19.49 -5.32 -20.85
CA LEU A 437 -18.61 -4.12 -20.82
C LEU A 437 -17.97 -3.78 -22.17
N LYS A 438 -18.40 -4.41 -23.28
CA LYS A 438 -17.91 -4.11 -24.63
C LYS A 438 -17.95 -2.61 -24.96
N ASP A 439 -19.00 -1.91 -24.55
CA ASP A 439 -19.19 -0.48 -24.85
C ASP A 439 -18.30 0.41 -23.97
N VAL A 440 -17.92 -0.06 -22.77
CA VAL A 440 -16.86 0.55 -21.95
C VAL A 440 -15.48 0.37 -22.61
N VAL A 441 -15.20 -0.79 -23.20
CA VAL A 441 -13.95 -1.02 -23.97
C VAL A 441 -13.85 -0.06 -25.17
N HIS A 442 -14.95 0.19 -25.89
CA HIS A 442 -14.99 1.20 -26.95
C HIS A 442 -14.75 2.63 -26.42
N LYS A 443 -15.41 3.01 -25.32
CA LYS A 443 -15.25 4.33 -24.64
C LYS A 443 -13.80 4.57 -24.19
N LEU A 444 -13.14 3.55 -23.62
CA LEU A 444 -11.72 3.59 -23.24
C LEU A 444 -10.80 3.67 -24.48
N ALA A 445 -11.12 2.94 -25.54
CA ALA A 445 -10.37 2.97 -26.81
C ALA A 445 -10.48 4.33 -27.52
N GLU A 446 -11.62 5.01 -27.46
CA GLU A 446 -11.78 6.37 -27.98
C GLU A 446 -10.86 7.36 -27.26
N LEU A 447 -10.85 7.36 -25.92
CA LEU A 447 -9.94 8.18 -25.12
C LEU A 447 -8.46 7.88 -25.43
N LEU A 448 -8.09 6.60 -25.60
CA LEU A 448 -6.72 6.21 -25.96
C LEU A 448 -6.32 6.67 -27.38
N ARG A 449 -7.24 6.71 -28.36
CA ARG A 449 -6.97 7.29 -29.69
C ARG A 449 -6.60 8.77 -29.59
N VAL A 450 -7.36 9.54 -28.81
CA VAL A 450 -7.12 10.98 -28.60
C VAL A 450 -5.81 11.20 -27.86
N ALA A 451 -5.58 10.47 -26.76
CA ALA A 451 -4.38 10.56 -25.93
C ALA A 451 -3.07 10.29 -26.71
N ASN A 452 -3.09 9.35 -27.67
CA ASN A 452 -1.92 9.03 -28.50
C ASN A 452 -1.50 10.15 -29.48
N GLY A 453 -2.28 11.23 -29.60
CA GLY A 453 -1.86 12.45 -30.28
C GLY A 453 -0.89 13.32 -29.46
N ASP A 454 -0.89 13.18 -28.12
CA ASP A 454 -0.21 14.09 -27.20
C ASP A 454 1.06 13.49 -26.59
N THR A 455 2.05 14.35 -26.34
CA THR A 455 3.41 13.89 -25.98
C THR A 455 3.61 13.57 -24.49
N THR A 456 2.60 13.81 -23.65
CA THR A 456 2.68 13.70 -22.18
C THR A 456 2.27 12.31 -21.67
N ARG A 457 3.02 11.28 -22.07
CA ARG A 457 2.71 9.85 -21.83
C ARG A 457 2.41 9.49 -20.35
N THR A 458 2.95 10.22 -19.38
CA THR A 458 2.70 10.00 -17.95
C THR A 458 1.25 10.31 -17.51
N LYS A 459 0.48 11.13 -18.24
CA LYS A 459 -0.92 11.44 -17.88
C LYS A 459 -1.92 10.30 -18.12
N TYR A 460 -1.53 9.27 -18.88
CA TYR A 460 -2.46 8.23 -19.35
C TYR A 460 -2.13 6.82 -18.82
N GLN A 461 -1.21 6.69 -17.87
CA GLN A 461 -0.82 5.38 -17.31
C GLN A 461 -2.03 4.62 -16.74
N HIS A 462 -2.88 5.28 -15.94
CA HIS A 462 -4.08 4.64 -15.37
C HIS A 462 -5.15 4.27 -16.41
N LEU A 463 -5.12 4.89 -17.60
CA LEU A 463 -5.97 4.52 -18.73
C LEU A 463 -5.41 3.30 -19.47
N GLU A 464 -4.08 3.23 -19.66
CA GLU A 464 -3.39 2.02 -20.17
C GLU A 464 -3.56 0.82 -19.20
N GLU A 465 -3.55 1.04 -17.88
CA GLU A 465 -3.81 0.03 -16.84
C GLU A 465 -5.27 -0.46 -16.81
N CYS A 466 -6.23 0.45 -16.99
CA CYS A 466 -7.64 0.11 -17.09
C CYS A 466 -7.96 -0.73 -18.35
N PHE A 467 -7.44 -0.31 -19.51
CA PHE A 467 -7.55 -1.10 -20.74
C PHE A 467 -6.75 -2.42 -20.67
N GLY A 468 -5.60 -2.41 -19.98
CA GLY A 468 -4.84 -3.61 -19.63
C GLY A 468 -5.63 -4.62 -18.80
N SER A 469 -6.42 -4.14 -17.85
CA SER A 469 -7.31 -4.98 -17.04
C SER A 469 -8.41 -5.64 -17.88
N ALA A 470 -8.94 -4.94 -18.89
CA ALA A 470 -9.86 -5.52 -19.86
C ALA A 470 -9.19 -6.63 -20.72
N ILE A 471 -7.94 -6.44 -21.15
CA ILE A 471 -7.16 -7.46 -21.88
C ILE A 471 -6.96 -8.72 -21.02
N ILE A 472 -6.64 -8.55 -19.73
CA ILE A 472 -6.46 -9.68 -18.79
C ILE A 472 -7.79 -10.42 -18.55
N ALA A 473 -8.90 -9.69 -18.41
CA ALA A 473 -10.21 -10.26 -18.13
C ALA A 473 -10.83 -10.98 -19.34
N MET A 474 -10.77 -10.38 -20.53
CA MET A 474 -11.48 -10.84 -21.73
C MET A 474 -10.61 -11.70 -22.66
N GLY A 475 -9.29 -11.66 -22.49
CA GLY A 475 -8.31 -12.22 -23.42
C GLY A 475 -8.10 -11.32 -24.65
N PRO A 476 -6.89 -11.35 -25.26
CA PRO A 476 -6.59 -10.50 -26.43
C PRO A 476 -7.45 -10.82 -27.64
N GLU A 477 -7.88 -12.08 -27.78
CA GLU A 477 -8.62 -12.59 -28.94
C GLU A 477 -9.96 -11.86 -29.05
N LYS A 478 -10.71 -11.77 -27.95
CA LYS A 478 -11.99 -11.03 -27.88
C LYS A 478 -11.79 -9.51 -28.00
N ILE A 479 -10.71 -8.95 -27.42
CA ILE A 479 -10.39 -7.52 -27.56
C ILE A 479 -10.08 -7.16 -29.02
N LEU A 480 -9.35 -8.02 -29.75
CA LEU A 480 -9.00 -7.82 -31.16
C LEU A 480 -10.20 -8.07 -32.10
N THR A 481 -11.18 -8.88 -31.72
CA THR A 481 -12.47 -8.95 -32.43
C THR A 481 -13.25 -7.63 -32.32
N LEU A 482 -13.25 -6.97 -31.15
CA LEU A 482 -13.89 -5.66 -30.97
C LEU A 482 -13.08 -4.52 -31.61
N LEU A 483 -11.74 -4.61 -31.58
CA LEU A 483 -10.82 -3.55 -32.00
C LEU A 483 -9.73 -4.11 -32.94
N PRO A 484 -10.10 -4.55 -34.17
CA PRO A 484 -9.19 -5.24 -35.07
C PRO A 484 -8.01 -4.37 -35.49
N VAL A 485 -6.81 -4.93 -35.43
CA VAL A 485 -5.59 -4.29 -35.94
C VAL A 485 -5.42 -4.69 -37.41
N SER A 486 -5.41 -3.71 -38.31
CA SER A 486 -5.26 -3.92 -39.74
C SER A 486 -4.27 -2.94 -40.36
N PHE A 487 -3.72 -3.30 -41.51
CA PHE A 487 -2.85 -2.45 -42.34
C PHE A 487 -3.57 -2.15 -43.65
N ASP A 488 -3.50 -0.91 -44.10
CA ASP A 488 -3.99 -0.50 -45.42
C ASP A 488 -2.77 -0.32 -46.35
N GLU A 489 -2.73 -1.10 -47.44
CA GLU A 489 -1.60 -1.06 -48.38
C GLU A 489 -1.63 0.16 -49.32
N GLU A 490 -2.82 0.73 -49.57
CA GLU A 490 -2.99 1.88 -50.48
C GLU A 490 -2.68 3.20 -49.77
N GLU A 491 -3.22 3.39 -48.57
CA GLU A 491 -2.93 4.56 -47.74
C GLU A 491 -1.57 4.48 -47.00
N LEU A 492 -1.02 3.27 -46.83
CA LEU A 492 0.10 2.96 -45.92
C LEU A 492 -0.20 3.35 -44.45
N THR A 493 -1.48 3.36 -44.08
CA THR A 493 -1.98 3.62 -42.72
C THR A 493 -2.22 2.32 -41.96
N SER A 494 -2.53 2.39 -40.67
CA SER A 494 -2.73 1.19 -39.85
C SER A 494 -3.72 1.49 -38.73
N LEU A 495 -4.79 0.69 -38.66
CA LEU A 495 -5.81 0.84 -37.63
C LEU A 495 -5.34 0.17 -36.34
N ASN A 496 -5.65 0.80 -35.21
CA ASN A 496 -5.48 0.24 -33.87
C ASN A 496 -4.04 -0.17 -33.43
N ILE A 497 -2.98 0.18 -34.17
CA ILE A 497 -1.58 -0.11 -33.77
C ILE A 497 -1.19 0.39 -32.36
N TRP A 498 -1.86 1.43 -31.84
CA TRP A 498 -1.67 1.90 -30.46
C TRP A 498 -1.99 0.84 -29.39
N ILE A 499 -2.71 -0.23 -29.75
CA ILE A 499 -3.01 -1.37 -28.85
C ILE A 499 -1.77 -2.27 -28.65
N LEU A 500 -0.83 -2.35 -29.61
CA LEU A 500 0.29 -3.31 -29.54
C LEU A 500 1.20 -3.14 -28.30
N PRO A 501 1.60 -1.92 -27.87
CA PRO A 501 2.37 -1.74 -26.63
C PRO A 501 1.60 -2.17 -25.37
N ILE A 502 0.27 -1.99 -25.39
CA ILE A 502 -0.62 -2.35 -24.27
C ILE A 502 -0.77 -3.89 -24.21
N LEU A 503 -0.95 -4.56 -25.35
CA LEU A 503 -0.89 -6.03 -25.43
C LEU A 503 0.46 -6.58 -24.93
N LYS A 504 1.58 -5.94 -25.32
CA LYS A 504 2.92 -6.34 -24.83
C LYS A 504 2.97 -6.35 -23.29
N LYS A 505 2.39 -5.35 -22.61
CA LYS A 505 2.31 -5.35 -21.14
C LYS A 505 1.28 -6.33 -20.57
N TYR A 506 0.08 -6.45 -21.14
CA TYR A 506 -1.06 -7.06 -20.43
C TYR A 506 -1.57 -8.43 -20.93
N VAL A 507 -1.17 -8.93 -22.10
CA VAL A 507 -1.61 -10.28 -22.55
C VAL A 507 -1.20 -11.37 -21.57
N VAL A 508 -2.16 -12.18 -21.14
CA VAL A 508 -2.02 -13.40 -20.33
C VAL A 508 -3.11 -14.37 -20.79
N GLY A 509 -2.88 -15.69 -20.77
CA GLY A 509 -3.94 -16.68 -21.01
C GLY A 509 -4.36 -16.87 -22.47
N SER A 510 -3.59 -16.35 -23.43
CA SER A 510 -3.89 -16.42 -24.86
C SER A 510 -3.58 -17.78 -25.50
N SER A 511 -4.22 -18.08 -26.63
CA SER A 511 -3.84 -19.17 -27.51
C SER A 511 -2.56 -18.86 -28.32
N LEU A 512 -1.66 -19.84 -28.43
CA LEU A 512 -0.50 -19.78 -29.34
C LEU A 512 -0.93 -19.95 -30.80
N GLU A 513 -1.99 -20.72 -31.07
CA GLU A 513 -2.63 -20.81 -32.38
C GLU A 513 -3.07 -19.43 -32.87
N TYR A 514 -3.73 -18.63 -32.03
CA TYR A 514 -4.16 -17.28 -32.40
C TYR A 514 -2.97 -16.37 -32.77
N TYR A 515 -1.84 -16.49 -32.08
CA TYR A 515 -0.63 -15.75 -32.45
C TYR A 515 -0.11 -16.14 -33.84
N MET A 516 -0.06 -17.44 -34.15
CA MET A 516 0.43 -17.94 -35.44
C MET A 516 -0.51 -17.62 -36.60
N ASP A 517 -1.83 -17.69 -36.37
CA ASP A 517 -2.83 -17.66 -37.44
C ASP A 517 -3.47 -16.28 -37.65
N HIS A 518 -3.41 -15.38 -36.65
CA HIS A 518 -3.97 -14.02 -36.75
C HIS A 518 -2.94 -12.88 -36.54
N ILE A 519 -1.91 -13.06 -35.69
CA ILE A 519 -0.94 -11.97 -35.42
C ILE A 519 0.22 -11.98 -36.44
N ILE A 520 0.79 -13.15 -36.74
CA ILE A 520 1.92 -13.27 -37.68
C ILE A 520 1.57 -12.86 -39.12
N PRO A 521 0.40 -13.21 -39.71
CA PRO A 521 0.09 -12.85 -41.10
C PRO A 521 0.04 -11.34 -41.36
N LEU A 522 -0.30 -10.52 -40.35
CA LEU A 522 -0.32 -9.05 -40.44
C LEU A 522 1.08 -8.45 -40.70
N VAL A 523 2.15 -9.19 -40.43
CA VAL A 523 3.53 -8.72 -40.59
C VAL A 523 3.99 -8.75 -42.06
N GLU A 524 3.46 -9.63 -42.89
CA GLU A 524 3.95 -9.80 -44.27
C GLU A 524 3.54 -8.65 -45.22
N PRO A 525 2.28 -8.14 -45.21
CA PRO A 525 1.92 -6.87 -45.87
C PRO A 525 2.84 -5.72 -45.50
N LEU A 526 3.12 -5.56 -44.19
CA LEU A 526 4.02 -4.52 -43.68
C LEU A 526 5.46 -4.70 -44.18
N LYS A 527 5.96 -5.94 -44.25
CA LYS A 527 7.28 -6.26 -44.84
C LYS A 527 7.34 -5.91 -46.33
N GLN A 528 6.29 -6.19 -47.09
CA GLN A 528 6.24 -5.91 -48.53
C GLN A 528 6.17 -4.39 -48.80
N ALA A 529 5.29 -3.66 -48.09
CA ALA A 529 5.26 -2.21 -48.11
C ALA A 529 6.59 -1.57 -47.65
N CYS A 530 7.29 -2.16 -46.67
CA CYS A 530 8.59 -1.67 -46.22
C CYS A 530 9.68 -1.76 -47.31
N LYS A 531 9.61 -2.78 -48.18
CA LYS A 531 10.51 -2.98 -49.33
C LYS A 531 10.22 -1.96 -50.45
N THR A 532 8.95 -1.72 -50.79
CA THR A 532 8.55 -0.82 -51.89
C THR A 532 8.68 0.67 -51.55
N VAL A 533 8.43 1.07 -50.30
CA VAL A 533 8.42 2.47 -49.89
C VAL A 533 9.82 3.11 -49.90
N THR A 534 10.00 4.12 -50.76
CA THR A 534 11.23 4.95 -50.85
C THR A 534 11.34 6.01 -49.76
N LYS A 535 10.21 6.51 -49.23
CA LYS A 535 10.16 7.59 -48.23
C LYS A 535 10.68 7.11 -46.87
N SER A 536 11.91 7.48 -46.52
CA SER A 536 12.61 7.09 -45.27
C SER A 536 11.76 7.24 -43.99
N ARG A 537 11.00 8.34 -43.81
CA ARG A 537 10.12 8.53 -42.63
C ARG A 537 9.01 7.48 -42.54
N VAL A 538 8.45 7.05 -43.67
CA VAL A 538 7.39 6.02 -43.73
C VAL A 538 8.00 4.63 -43.57
N ARG A 539 9.14 4.35 -44.23
CA ARG A 539 9.89 3.10 -44.03
C ARG A 539 10.24 2.86 -42.56
N LYS A 540 10.68 3.90 -41.83
CA LYS A 540 10.93 3.84 -40.38
C LYS A 540 9.67 3.56 -39.55
N LYS A 541 8.50 4.11 -39.93
CA LYS A 541 7.21 3.76 -39.28
C LYS A 541 6.86 2.29 -39.48
N LEU A 542 6.96 1.78 -40.71
CA LEU A 542 6.68 0.37 -41.03
C LEU A 542 7.64 -0.57 -40.28
N GLN A 543 8.94 -0.24 -40.20
CA GLN A 543 9.90 -1.00 -39.39
C GLN A 543 9.58 -0.99 -37.89
N ALA A 544 9.06 0.12 -37.35
CA ALA A 544 8.61 0.19 -35.96
C ALA A 544 7.33 -0.63 -35.73
N ALA A 545 6.38 -0.64 -36.67
CA ALA A 545 5.18 -1.47 -36.62
C ALA A 545 5.53 -2.98 -36.65
N ILE A 546 6.37 -3.41 -37.59
CA ILE A 546 6.86 -4.80 -37.69
C ILE A 546 7.48 -5.26 -36.36
N ARG A 547 8.35 -4.44 -35.76
CA ARG A 547 8.92 -4.72 -34.42
C ARG A 547 7.86 -4.79 -33.33
N ALA A 548 6.86 -3.92 -33.35
CA ALA A 548 5.78 -3.95 -32.36
C ALA A 548 4.91 -5.23 -32.43
N PHE A 549 4.78 -5.87 -33.60
CA PHE A 549 4.15 -7.20 -33.73
C PHE A 549 5.06 -8.34 -33.25
N TRP A 550 6.35 -8.29 -33.59
CA TRP A 550 7.36 -9.23 -33.11
C TRP A 550 7.50 -9.24 -31.59
N ASP A 551 7.45 -8.06 -30.99
CA ASP A 551 7.45 -7.81 -29.55
C ASP A 551 6.27 -8.43 -28.78
N LEU A 552 5.24 -8.91 -29.48
CA LEU A 552 4.12 -9.64 -28.86
C LEU A 552 4.43 -11.12 -28.61
N LEU A 553 5.46 -11.71 -29.25
CA LEU A 553 5.76 -13.15 -29.11
C LEU A 553 5.99 -13.56 -27.63
N PRO A 554 6.80 -12.85 -26.81
CA PRO A 554 6.92 -13.16 -25.39
C PRO A 554 5.61 -12.93 -24.61
N ALA A 555 4.80 -11.95 -25.03
CA ALA A 555 3.56 -11.59 -24.37
C ALA A 555 2.48 -12.68 -24.52
N PHE A 556 2.32 -13.23 -25.72
CA PHE A 556 1.43 -14.38 -25.98
C PHE A 556 1.94 -15.69 -25.36
N CYS A 557 3.22 -15.77 -25.01
CA CYS A 557 3.79 -16.91 -24.29
C CYS A 557 3.52 -16.91 -22.77
N ARG A 558 2.84 -15.90 -22.21
CA ARG A 558 2.48 -15.84 -20.78
C ARG A 558 1.23 -16.66 -20.46
N TYR A 559 1.46 -17.81 -19.83
CA TYR A 559 0.46 -18.83 -19.47
C TYR A 559 -0.49 -19.24 -20.61
N PRO A 560 -0.02 -19.81 -21.74
CA PRO A 560 -0.88 -20.09 -22.90
C PRO A 560 -1.70 -21.37 -22.72
N THR A 561 -2.97 -21.31 -23.08
CA THR A 561 -3.99 -22.36 -22.85
C THR A 561 -3.77 -23.64 -23.66
N ASP A 562 -3.09 -23.55 -24.79
CA ASP A 562 -2.95 -24.57 -25.83
C ASP A 562 -1.53 -25.13 -25.97
N THR A 563 -0.58 -24.70 -25.13
CA THR A 563 0.87 -25.01 -25.23
C THR A 563 1.16 -26.48 -25.59
N HIS A 564 0.59 -27.43 -24.83
CA HIS A 564 0.75 -28.87 -25.06
C HIS A 564 0.26 -29.39 -26.43
N LYS A 565 -0.66 -28.68 -27.11
CA LYS A 565 -1.17 -29.02 -28.44
C LYS A 565 -0.34 -28.35 -29.55
N LYS A 566 -0.05 -27.05 -29.41
CA LYS A 566 0.42 -26.19 -30.51
C LYS A 566 1.91 -25.86 -30.49
N PHE A 567 2.63 -26.15 -29.41
CA PHE A 567 4.08 -25.88 -29.37
C PHE A 567 4.88 -26.58 -30.49
N LYS A 568 4.43 -27.75 -30.99
CA LYS A 568 5.07 -28.41 -32.16
C LYS A 568 4.97 -27.60 -33.46
N ALA A 569 3.93 -26.76 -33.61
CA ALA A 569 3.82 -25.81 -34.72
C ALA A 569 4.67 -24.56 -34.43
N LEU A 570 4.53 -23.96 -33.24
CA LEU A 570 5.31 -22.79 -32.83
C LEU A 570 6.81 -23.05 -32.95
N ALA A 571 7.33 -24.19 -32.46
CA ALA A 571 8.74 -24.54 -32.55
C ALA A 571 9.28 -24.60 -33.99
N LYS A 572 8.46 -24.93 -35.01
CA LYS A 572 8.87 -24.82 -36.42
C LYS A 572 9.04 -23.36 -36.82
N LEU A 573 8.10 -22.50 -36.43
CA LEU A 573 8.14 -21.07 -36.71
C LEU A 573 9.32 -20.39 -36.00
N LEU A 574 9.58 -20.73 -34.74
CA LEU A 574 10.77 -20.27 -34.01
C LEU A 574 12.07 -20.70 -34.69
N LEU A 575 12.16 -21.92 -35.23
CA LEU A 575 13.33 -22.38 -35.99
C LEU A 575 13.55 -21.59 -37.30
N VAL A 576 12.48 -21.13 -37.95
CA VAL A 576 12.59 -20.20 -39.10
C VAL A 576 13.11 -18.85 -38.63
N PHE A 577 12.52 -18.27 -37.57
CA PHE A 577 12.96 -16.97 -37.04
C PHE A 577 14.41 -16.97 -36.54
N ILE A 578 14.89 -18.05 -35.91
CA ILE A 578 16.29 -18.18 -35.47
C ILE A 578 17.25 -18.16 -36.67
N LYS A 579 16.86 -18.74 -37.81
CA LYS A 579 17.71 -18.87 -39.00
C LYS A 579 17.65 -17.69 -39.97
N GLU A 580 16.47 -17.07 -40.12
CA GLU A 580 16.19 -16.11 -41.19
C GLU A 580 16.00 -14.66 -40.70
N GLU A 581 15.70 -14.46 -39.40
CA GLU A 581 15.32 -13.15 -38.84
C GLU A 581 16.17 -12.79 -37.61
N GLU A 582 17.37 -12.26 -37.85
CA GLU A 582 18.33 -11.83 -36.81
C GLU A 582 17.75 -10.79 -35.81
N SER A 583 16.66 -10.14 -36.20
CA SER A 583 15.92 -9.18 -35.37
C SER A 583 14.87 -9.82 -34.45
N MET A 584 14.53 -11.10 -34.67
CA MET A 584 13.62 -11.87 -33.82
C MET A 584 14.31 -12.60 -32.67
N HIS A 585 15.64 -12.75 -32.69
CA HIS A 585 16.40 -13.55 -31.72
C HIS A 585 16.06 -13.23 -30.26
N GLU A 586 16.00 -11.96 -29.87
CA GLU A 586 15.65 -11.51 -28.51
C GLU A 586 14.21 -11.93 -28.13
N ASN A 587 13.23 -11.65 -28.99
CA ASN A 587 11.82 -12.02 -28.76
C ASN A 587 11.61 -13.55 -28.73
N VAL A 588 12.35 -14.32 -29.53
CA VAL A 588 12.34 -15.80 -29.48
C VAL A 588 12.95 -16.30 -28.17
N CYS A 589 14.07 -15.73 -27.72
CA CYS A 589 14.71 -16.11 -26.46
C CYS A 589 13.78 -15.84 -25.27
N LEU A 590 13.25 -14.63 -25.15
CA LEU A 590 12.34 -14.23 -24.06
C LEU A 590 11.07 -15.09 -24.04
N ALA A 591 10.53 -15.46 -25.21
CA ALA A 591 9.39 -16.36 -25.31
C ALA A 591 9.70 -17.79 -24.83
N LEU A 592 10.86 -18.34 -25.20
CA LEU A 592 11.30 -19.66 -24.72
C LEU A 592 11.58 -19.66 -23.22
N GLN A 593 12.24 -18.62 -22.69
CA GLN A 593 12.42 -18.42 -21.25
C GLN A 593 11.07 -18.41 -20.52
N GLN A 594 10.11 -17.61 -21.00
CA GLN A 594 8.77 -17.49 -20.41
C GLN A 594 8.04 -18.85 -20.40
N LEU A 595 8.03 -19.56 -21.55
CA LEU A 595 7.39 -20.86 -21.67
C LEU A 595 7.99 -21.91 -20.71
N VAL A 596 9.32 -22.00 -20.60
CA VAL A 596 9.95 -22.97 -19.72
C VAL A 596 9.76 -22.60 -18.25
N ASN A 597 10.15 -21.38 -17.86
CA ASN A 597 10.24 -21.00 -16.45
C ASN A 597 8.88 -21.00 -15.74
N GLN A 598 7.82 -20.54 -16.40
CA GLN A 598 6.47 -20.54 -15.82
C GLN A 598 5.90 -21.96 -15.61
N ASN A 599 6.33 -22.94 -16.42
CA ASN A 599 5.92 -24.34 -16.25
C ASN A 599 6.80 -25.06 -15.23
N ARG A 600 8.12 -24.81 -15.23
CA ARG A 600 9.09 -25.40 -14.30
C ARG A 600 8.78 -25.01 -12.84
N SER A 601 8.52 -23.72 -12.58
CA SER A 601 8.20 -23.22 -11.23
C SER A 601 6.92 -23.84 -10.66
N ILE A 602 5.87 -24.02 -11.47
CA ILE A 602 4.59 -24.63 -11.07
C ILE A 602 4.71 -26.15 -10.83
N VAL A 603 5.70 -26.82 -11.43
CA VAL A 603 5.99 -28.23 -11.11
C VAL A 603 6.78 -28.35 -9.80
N GLN A 604 7.80 -27.51 -9.61
CA GLN A 604 8.69 -27.55 -8.44
C GLN A 604 8.05 -27.03 -7.15
N SER A 605 7.13 -26.06 -7.21
CA SER A 605 6.56 -25.39 -6.03
C SER A 605 5.75 -26.29 -5.07
N THR A 606 5.38 -27.50 -5.50
CA THR A 606 4.59 -28.47 -4.73
C THR A 606 5.39 -29.68 -4.24
N GLU A 607 6.73 -29.63 -4.27
CA GLU A 607 7.58 -30.72 -3.75
C GLU A 607 7.95 -30.54 -2.26
N GLY A 608 7.28 -29.60 -1.56
CA GLY A 608 7.56 -29.25 -0.16
C GLY A 608 6.37 -29.31 0.82
N LEU A 609 5.11 -29.29 0.35
CA LEU A 609 3.90 -29.50 1.16
C LEU A 609 2.80 -30.15 0.31
N GLU A 610 2.18 -31.20 0.84
CA GLU A 610 0.83 -31.62 0.48
C GLU A 610 -0.15 -31.07 1.54
N ASP A 611 -1.45 -31.02 1.22
CA ASP A 611 -2.56 -30.54 2.06
C ASP A 611 -2.57 -29.07 2.53
N SER A 612 -2.83 -28.15 1.58
CA SER A 612 -3.73 -26.99 1.85
C SER A 612 -4.36 -26.46 0.56
N SER A 613 -5.68 -26.29 0.54
CA SER A 613 -6.44 -25.71 -0.58
C SER A 613 -6.50 -24.17 -0.52
N GLU A 614 -6.65 -23.55 -1.69
CA GLU A 614 -7.19 -22.18 -1.87
C GLU A 614 -6.45 -20.98 -1.24
N HIS A 615 -5.11 -20.91 -1.38
CA HIS A 615 -4.43 -19.60 -1.37
C HIS A 615 -3.56 -19.38 -2.63
N SER A 616 -3.54 -18.13 -3.10
CA SER A 616 -3.01 -17.74 -4.40
C SER A 616 -1.47 -17.71 -4.41
N THR A 617 -0.86 -18.74 -5.01
CA THR A 617 0.60 -18.82 -5.19
C THR A 617 1.10 -17.66 -6.05
N THR A 618 1.77 -16.70 -5.41
CA THR A 618 2.49 -15.61 -6.09
C THR A 618 3.88 -16.11 -6.50
N CYS A 619 4.22 -15.99 -7.79
CA CYS A 619 5.50 -16.42 -8.33
C CYS A 619 6.39 -15.19 -8.57
N THR A 620 7.44 -15.01 -7.76
CA THR A 620 8.41 -13.93 -7.92
C THR A 620 9.43 -14.27 -9.01
N ILE A 621 9.51 -13.44 -10.04
CA ILE A 621 10.56 -13.50 -11.06
C ILE A 621 11.63 -12.46 -10.72
N ASN A 622 12.89 -12.89 -10.67
CA ASN A 622 14.03 -12.01 -10.40
C ASN A 622 14.37 -11.15 -11.64
N GLY A 623 13.96 -9.88 -11.65
CA GLY A 623 14.46 -8.91 -12.63
C GLY A 623 13.49 -7.78 -12.98
N SER A 624 13.73 -6.60 -12.42
CA SER A 624 13.05 -5.32 -12.69
C SER A 624 11.56 -5.19 -12.30
N VAL A 625 11.28 -4.08 -11.59
CA VAL A 625 9.99 -3.41 -11.33
C VAL A 625 8.69 -4.24 -11.49
N ALA A 626 8.25 -4.78 -10.35
CA ALA A 626 6.87 -4.92 -9.89
C ALA A 626 5.75 -5.24 -10.91
N GLU A 627 5.28 -6.49 -10.90
CA GLU A 627 3.84 -6.82 -10.96
C GLU A 627 3.62 -8.27 -10.49
N SER A 628 3.17 -8.46 -9.24
CA SER A 628 2.92 -9.79 -8.64
C SER A 628 1.60 -10.39 -9.14
N ARG A 629 1.53 -10.71 -10.44
CA ARG A 629 0.33 -11.31 -11.04
C ARG A 629 0.11 -12.74 -10.51
N SER A 630 -1.14 -13.05 -10.16
CA SER A 630 -1.57 -14.40 -9.81
C SER A 630 -1.47 -15.35 -11.01
N VAL A 631 -1.09 -16.61 -10.77
CA VAL A 631 -1.16 -17.67 -11.77
C VAL A 631 -2.64 -17.88 -12.19
N PRO A 632 -2.97 -17.95 -13.50
CA PRO A 632 -4.33 -18.22 -13.96
C PRO A 632 -4.84 -19.59 -13.46
N SER A 633 -6.10 -19.65 -13.02
CA SER A 633 -6.71 -20.84 -12.40
C SER A 633 -6.65 -22.11 -13.26
N HIS A 634 -6.64 -21.98 -14.59
CA HIS A 634 -6.50 -23.10 -15.51
C HIS A 634 -5.10 -23.75 -15.52
N TYR A 635 -4.06 -23.08 -15.01
CA TYR A 635 -2.64 -23.45 -15.18
C TYR A 635 -2.13 -24.41 -14.09
N THR A 636 -2.85 -25.52 -13.89
CA THR A 636 -2.54 -26.53 -12.85
C THR A 636 -1.23 -27.31 -13.10
N LYS A 637 -0.65 -27.94 -12.05
CA LYS A 637 0.51 -28.85 -12.19
C LYS A 637 0.31 -29.95 -13.24
N LYS A 638 -0.92 -30.45 -13.41
CA LYS A 638 -1.27 -31.42 -14.48
C LYS A 638 -1.15 -30.83 -15.89
N VAL A 639 -1.48 -29.54 -16.07
CA VAL A 639 -1.29 -28.81 -17.33
C VAL A 639 0.20 -28.50 -17.54
N ALA A 640 0.89 -28.00 -16.50
CA ALA A 640 2.31 -27.67 -16.58
C ALA A 640 3.18 -28.89 -16.97
N THR A 641 2.95 -30.06 -16.37
CA THR A 641 3.65 -31.31 -16.74
C THR A 641 3.40 -31.73 -18.19
N ARG A 642 2.19 -31.52 -18.73
CA ARG A 642 1.88 -31.79 -20.15
C ARG A 642 2.60 -30.80 -21.08
N ASN A 643 2.65 -29.53 -20.69
CA ASN A 643 3.36 -28.50 -21.43
C ASN A 643 4.86 -28.78 -21.48
N ILE A 644 5.51 -29.12 -20.36
CA ILE A 644 6.95 -29.49 -20.34
C ILE A 644 7.23 -30.66 -21.28
N LYS A 645 6.40 -31.71 -21.28
CA LYS A 645 6.56 -32.85 -22.21
C LYS A 645 6.46 -32.42 -23.69
N ALA A 646 5.57 -31.47 -24.01
CA ALA A 646 5.50 -30.91 -25.36
C ALA A 646 6.71 -30.04 -25.71
N LEU A 647 7.19 -29.21 -24.78
CA LEU A 647 8.40 -28.38 -24.94
C LEU A 647 9.64 -29.27 -25.19
N ALA A 648 9.84 -30.29 -24.33
CA ALA A 648 10.93 -31.25 -24.42
C ALA A 648 10.98 -31.93 -25.81
N SER A 649 9.83 -32.31 -26.38
CA SER A 649 9.73 -32.99 -27.69
C SER A 649 10.26 -32.22 -28.91
N ARG A 650 10.63 -30.94 -28.75
CA ARG A 650 11.29 -30.08 -29.75
C ARG A 650 12.55 -29.39 -29.23
N SER A 651 12.90 -29.58 -27.96
CA SER A 651 13.99 -28.88 -27.26
C SER A 651 15.34 -29.01 -27.95
N VAL A 652 15.79 -30.24 -28.25
CA VAL A 652 17.06 -30.55 -28.94
C VAL A 652 17.24 -29.73 -30.23
N GLY A 653 16.22 -29.65 -31.07
CA GLY A 653 16.30 -28.92 -32.34
C GLY A 653 16.40 -27.41 -32.18
N LEU A 654 15.70 -26.85 -31.18
CA LEU A 654 15.80 -25.42 -30.83
C LEU A 654 17.14 -25.12 -30.16
N LEU A 655 17.61 -25.99 -29.26
CA LEU A 655 18.88 -25.87 -28.54
C LEU A 655 20.07 -25.88 -29.50
N GLN A 656 20.06 -26.78 -30.50
CA GLN A 656 21.06 -26.79 -31.57
C GLN A 656 21.04 -25.48 -32.37
N ALA A 657 19.85 -25.01 -32.79
CA ALA A 657 19.74 -23.78 -33.59
C ALA A 657 20.18 -22.51 -32.83
N LEU A 658 19.88 -22.42 -31.52
CA LEU A 658 20.40 -21.34 -30.67
C LEU A 658 21.91 -21.48 -30.43
N THR A 659 22.44 -22.71 -30.33
CA THR A 659 23.88 -22.97 -30.18
C THR A 659 24.66 -22.52 -31.40
N ASP A 660 24.18 -22.84 -32.62
CA ASP A 660 24.83 -22.38 -33.85
C ASP A 660 24.83 -20.85 -33.99
N VAL A 661 23.76 -20.16 -33.56
CA VAL A 661 23.66 -18.69 -33.55
C VAL A 661 24.48 -18.02 -32.43
N PHE A 662 24.77 -18.73 -31.33
CA PHE A 662 25.41 -18.14 -30.14
C PHE A 662 26.81 -17.57 -30.41
N PHE A 663 27.63 -18.28 -31.19
CA PHE A 663 29.03 -17.94 -31.41
C PHE A 663 29.19 -16.70 -32.29
N ASP A 664 28.40 -16.63 -33.37
CA ASP A 664 28.40 -15.51 -34.32
C ASP A 664 27.67 -14.26 -33.79
N SER A 665 26.95 -14.38 -32.66
CA SER A 665 26.21 -13.28 -32.03
C SER A 665 27.10 -12.33 -31.20
N PRO A 666 26.81 -11.01 -31.18
CA PRO A 666 27.46 -10.05 -30.30
C PRO A 666 27.05 -10.24 -28.83
N LEU A 667 27.91 -9.80 -27.89
CA LEU A 667 27.74 -9.95 -26.44
C LEU A 667 26.36 -9.52 -25.92
N GLU A 668 25.81 -8.42 -26.45
CA GLU A 668 24.48 -7.90 -26.09
C GLU A 668 23.36 -8.92 -26.34
N LYS A 669 23.42 -9.65 -27.47
CA LYS A 669 22.46 -10.72 -27.80
C LYS A 669 22.76 -12.02 -27.06
N ARG A 670 24.05 -12.33 -26.82
CA ARG A 670 24.45 -13.56 -26.11
C ARG A 670 23.82 -13.68 -24.72
N LYS A 671 23.54 -12.57 -24.03
CA LYS A 671 22.86 -12.62 -22.72
C LYS A 671 21.51 -13.37 -22.81
N TYR A 672 20.62 -12.94 -23.70
CA TYR A 672 19.30 -13.55 -23.87
C TYR A 672 19.38 -14.98 -24.40
N LEU A 673 20.32 -15.22 -25.33
CA LEU A 673 20.59 -16.55 -25.87
C LEU A 673 21.06 -17.51 -24.76
N LYS A 674 22.00 -17.10 -23.90
CA LYS A 674 22.51 -17.88 -22.76
C LYS A 674 21.38 -18.31 -21.82
N GLU A 675 20.53 -17.36 -21.44
CA GLU A 675 19.37 -17.61 -20.58
C GLU A 675 18.37 -18.59 -21.24
N ALA A 676 18.07 -18.42 -22.54
CA ALA A 676 17.17 -19.31 -23.28
C ALA A 676 17.76 -20.73 -23.52
N ILE A 677 19.07 -20.82 -23.77
CA ILE A 677 19.83 -22.07 -23.89
C ILE A 677 19.77 -22.85 -22.58
N GLY A 678 20.01 -22.20 -21.44
CA GLY A 678 19.90 -22.85 -20.12
C GLY A 678 18.47 -23.29 -19.78
N CYS A 679 17.46 -22.50 -20.16
CA CYS A 679 16.06 -22.91 -20.06
C CYS A 679 15.78 -24.17 -20.88
N LEU A 680 16.17 -24.22 -22.16
CA LEU A 680 15.98 -25.40 -23.00
C LEU A 680 16.76 -26.61 -22.48
N ALA A 681 18.01 -26.45 -22.06
CA ALA A 681 18.82 -27.53 -21.48
C ALA A 681 18.11 -28.17 -20.28
N SER A 682 17.50 -27.36 -19.40
CA SER A 682 16.76 -27.85 -18.22
C SER A 682 15.52 -28.72 -18.50
N ILE A 683 15.10 -28.82 -19.76
CA ILE A 683 13.98 -29.69 -20.22
C ILE A 683 14.39 -30.62 -21.39
N THR A 684 15.66 -30.63 -21.76
CA THR A 684 16.21 -31.54 -22.79
C THR A 684 16.66 -32.84 -22.15
N GLU A 685 16.66 -33.95 -22.89
CA GLU A 685 17.26 -35.19 -22.39
C GLU A 685 18.77 -35.01 -22.19
N ILE A 686 19.23 -35.27 -20.96
CA ILE A 686 20.61 -35.10 -20.47
C ILE A 686 21.68 -35.56 -21.48
N VAL A 687 21.48 -36.73 -22.10
CA VAL A 687 22.41 -37.33 -23.06
C VAL A 687 22.60 -36.44 -24.30
N GLU A 688 21.53 -35.82 -24.81
CA GLU A 688 21.61 -34.91 -25.95
C GLU A 688 22.23 -33.56 -25.56
N VAL A 689 22.05 -33.08 -24.32
CA VAL A 689 22.75 -31.88 -23.81
C VAL A 689 24.28 -32.11 -23.81
N LYS A 690 24.74 -33.23 -23.26
CA LYS A 690 26.17 -33.62 -23.27
C LYS A 690 26.71 -33.76 -24.69
N LYS A 691 25.96 -34.41 -25.58
CA LYS A 691 26.32 -34.63 -26.99
C LYS A 691 26.43 -33.33 -27.79
N ILE A 692 25.54 -32.36 -27.59
CA ILE A 692 25.64 -31.02 -28.19
C ILE A 692 26.92 -30.31 -27.71
N PHE A 693 27.24 -30.39 -26.42
CA PHE A 693 28.46 -29.79 -25.87
C PHE A 693 29.74 -30.42 -26.43
N ILE A 694 29.82 -31.76 -26.48
CA ILE A 694 30.99 -32.47 -27.03
C ILE A 694 31.15 -32.17 -28.53
N SER A 695 30.07 -32.27 -29.32
CA SER A 695 30.11 -31.98 -30.76
C SER A 695 30.53 -30.53 -31.05
N LEU A 696 30.18 -29.58 -30.17
CA LEU A 696 30.65 -28.20 -30.25
C LEU A 696 32.16 -28.08 -29.96
N LEU A 697 32.67 -28.74 -28.92
CA LEU A 697 34.11 -28.74 -28.62
C LEU A 697 34.92 -29.32 -29.78
N GLU A 698 34.49 -30.45 -30.34
CA GLU A 698 35.09 -31.08 -31.53
C GLU A 698 35.07 -30.13 -32.75
N LYS A 699 33.94 -29.46 -32.99
CA LYS A 699 33.73 -28.49 -34.09
C LYS A 699 34.58 -27.21 -33.96
N ILE A 700 35.04 -26.86 -32.76
CA ILE A 700 35.95 -25.72 -32.53
C ILE A 700 37.41 -26.19 -32.56
N GLN A 701 37.74 -27.31 -31.93
CA GLN A 701 39.10 -27.88 -31.92
C GLN A 701 39.59 -28.23 -33.35
N SER A 702 38.75 -28.89 -34.16
CA SER A 702 39.06 -29.21 -35.56
C SER A 702 39.34 -27.96 -36.42
N LYS A 703 38.58 -26.87 -36.20
CA LYS A 703 38.84 -25.57 -36.85
C LYS A 703 40.15 -24.91 -36.41
N SER A 704 40.69 -25.23 -35.24
CA SER A 704 42.00 -24.73 -34.78
C SER A 704 43.20 -25.56 -35.26
N GLY A 705 42.97 -26.79 -35.74
CA GLY A 705 44.04 -27.71 -36.15
C GLY A 705 44.37 -27.73 -37.65
N THR A 706 43.70 -26.93 -38.49
CA THR A 706 43.74 -27.10 -39.95
C THR A 706 44.23 -25.85 -40.69
N GLU A 707 45.50 -25.48 -40.49
CA GLU A 707 46.37 -24.84 -41.50
C GLU A 707 47.82 -24.71 -40.96
N ILE A 708 48.54 -25.85 -40.92
CA ILE A 708 50.00 -25.83 -40.81
C ILE A 708 50.56 -25.88 -42.24
N SER A 709 50.66 -24.70 -42.84
CA SER A 709 51.51 -24.45 -44.02
C SER A 709 52.70 -23.63 -43.54
N GLU A 710 53.90 -24.20 -43.66
CA GLU A 710 55.15 -23.56 -43.24
C GLU A 710 55.54 -22.46 -44.24
N GLU A 711 55.17 -21.20 -43.99
CA GLU A 711 55.87 -19.98 -44.47
C GLU A 711 55.20 -18.71 -43.95
N SER A 712 55.78 -18.06 -42.92
CA SER A 712 55.71 -16.59 -42.62
C SER A 712 56.24 -16.26 -41.22
N GLU A 713 57.55 -16.36 -41.01
CA GLU A 713 58.18 -15.61 -39.91
C GLU A 713 58.23 -14.12 -40.27
N ASN A 714 57.28 -13.33 -39.77
CA ASN A 714 57.50 -12.05 -39.06
C ASN A 714 56.19 -11.23 -38.90
N GLN A 715 56.09 -10.50 -37.77
CA GLN A 715 55.03 -9.54 -37.41
C GLN A 715 53.60 -10.11 -37.28
N GLY A 716 53.12 -10.32 -36.04
CA GLY A 716 51.70 -10.67 -35.80
C GLY A 716 51.32 -11.33 -34.47
N GLY A 717 52.18 -11.26 -33.43
CA GLY A 717 52.04 -12.08 -32.22
C GLY A 717 50.70 -11.97 -31.46
N ASN A 718 50.24 -10.75 -31.14
CA ASN A 718 49.08 -10.56 -30.27
C ASN A 718 47.75 -11.07 -30.87
N MET A 719 47.43 -10.73 -32.13
CA MET A 719 46.08 -10.97 -32.67
C MET A 719 45.68 -12.45 -32.71
N LYS A 720 46.63 -13.37 -32.89
CA LYS A 720 46.34 -14.82 -32.85
C LYS A 720 46.06 -15.32 -31.43
N VAL A 721 46.61 -14.67 -30.41
CA VAL A 721 46.35 -14.97 -28.99
C VAL A 721 44.98 -14.40 -28.59
N ASP A 722 44.73 -13.12 -28.88
CA ASP A 722 43.46 -12.43 -28.59
C ASP A 722 42.25 -13.20 -29.15
N GLU A 723 42.33 -13.71 -30.39
CA GLU A 723 41.24 -14.45 -31.02
C GLU A 723 41.01 -15.84 -30.39
N GLN A 724 42.07 -16.50 -29.91
CA GLN A 724 41.97 -17.81 -29.26
C GLN A 724 41.46 -17.69 -27.82
N GLU A 725 41.89 -16.66 -27.08
CA GLU A 725 41.33 -16.31 -25.77
C GLU A 725 39.85 -15.93 -25.88
N ALA A 726 39.48 -15.10 -26.86
CA ALA A 726 38.08 -14.78 -27.14
C ALA A 726 37.23 -16.05 -27.34
N LYS A 727 37.71 -17.01 -28.16
CA LYS A 727 37.04 -18.32 -28.36
C LYS A 727 36.90 -19.11 -27.06
N ARG A 728 37.96 -19.18 -26.24
CA ARG A 728 37.91 -19.85 -24.92
C ARG A 728 36.84 -19.21 -24.03
N CYS A 729 36.74 -17.88 -24.00
CA CYS A 729 35.70 -17.15 -23.27
C CYS A 729 34.29 -17.48 -23.78
N VAL A 730 34.03 -17.51 -25.09
CA VAL A 730 32.68 -17.85 -25.62
C VAL A 730 32.27 -19.27 -25.24
N ILE A 731 33.21 -20.23 -25.24
CA ILE A 731 32.94 -21.60 -24.78
C ILE A 731 32.55 -21.61 -23.30
N MET A 732 33.17 -20.80 -22.45
CA MET A 732 32.81 -20.68 -21.03
C MET A 732 31.46 -19.99 -20.83
N GLU A 733 31.17 -18.92 -21.60
CA GLU A 733 29.83 -18.28 -21.61
C GLU A 733 28.72 -19.29 -21.95
N PHE A 734 28.98 -20.18 -22.91
CA PHE A 734 28.08 -21.26 -23.33
C PHE A 734 28.02 -22.42 -22.32
N SER A 735 29.15 -22.85 -21.76
CA SER A 735 29.20 -23.88 -20.69
C SER A 735 28.35 -23.45 -19.49
N SER A 736 28.51 -22.19 -19.07
CA SER A 736 27.71 -21.53 -18.04
C SER A 736 26.22 -21.42 -18.37
N ALA A 737 25.83 -21.55 -19.65
CA ALA A 737 24.42 -21.68 -20.05
C ALA A 737 23.87 -23.09 -19.73
N LEU A 738 24.62 -24.13 -20.12
CA LEU A 738 24.17 -25.51 -20.06
C LEU A 738 24.06 -26.09 -18.63
N VAL A 739 24.76 -25.51 -17.65
CA VAL A 739 24.80 -25.97 -16.24
C VAL A 739 23.43 -26.39 -15.70
N ILE A 740 22.36 -25.62 -15.98
CA ILE A 740 21.00 -25.83 -15.44
C ILE A 740 20.39 -27.18 -15.90
N GLY A 741 20.84 -27.72 -17.03
CA GLY A 741 20.40 -29.01 -17.59
C GLY A 741 21.52 -30.05 -17.74
N ALA A 742 22.68 -29.82 -17.12
CA ALA A 742 23.82 -30.71 -17.20
C ALA A 742 23.74 -31.83 -16.14
N SER A 743 24.20 -33.04 -16.52
CA SER A 743 24.46 -34.14 -15.60
C SER A 743 25.79 -34.00 -14.88
N GLU A 744 25.98 -34.79 -13.82
CA GLU A 744 27.21 -34.86 -13.03
C GLU A 744 28.46 -35.02 -13.90
N ASP A 745 28.43 -35.95 -14.86
CA ASP A 745 29.53 -36.23 -15.79
C ASP A 745 29.76 -35.14 -16.85
N LEU A 746 28.78 -34.27 -17.11
CA LEU A 746 28.95 -33.07 -17.93
C LEU A 746 29.46 -31.89 -17.09
N ILE A 747 29.07 -31.81 -15.82
CA ILE A 747 29.59 -30.82 -14.87
C ILE A 747 31.07 -31.07 -14.57
N ASP A 748 31.50 -32.33 -14.40
CA ASP A 748 32.92 -32.69 -14.30
C ASP A 748 33.70 -32.24 -15.56
N ILE A 749 33.24 -32.56 -16.77
CA ILE A 749 33.90 -32.14 -18.02
C ILE A 749 34.00 -30.61 -18.14
N ILE A 750 32.95 -29.88 -17.72
CA ILE A 750 32.97 -28.41 -17.70
C ILE A 750 33.95 -27.89 -16.64
N PHE A 751 34.02 -28.53 -15.46
CA PHE A 751 34.95 -28.17 -14.38
C PHE A 751 36.42 -28.39 -14.77
N ASP A 752 36.73 -29.55 -15.34
CA ASP A 752 38.06 -29.87 -15.86
C ASP A 752 38.50 -28.87 -16.96
N TYR A 753 37.57 -28.42 -17.81
CA TYR A 753 37.83 -27.42 -18.85
C TYR A 753 38.08 -26.00 -18.28
N ILE A 754 37.36 -25.57 -17.24
CA ILE A 754 37.55 -24.22 -16.65
C ILE A 754 38.68 -24.16 -15.61
N THR A 755 39.11 -25.29 -15.03
CA THR A 755 40.11 -25.29 -13.94
C THR A 755 41.46 -24.68 -14.34
N PRO A 756 42.04 -24.95 -15.53
CA PRO A 756 43.21 -24.23 -16.01
C PRO A 756 42.96 -22.73 -16.18
N ALA A 757 41.76 -22.37 -16.66
CA ALA A 757 41.37 -20.98 -16.92
C ALA A 757 41.15 -20.12 -15.67
N LEU A 758 41.09 -20.72 -14.47
CA LEU A 758 41.13 -19.98 -13.21
C LEU A 758 42.54 -19.39 -12.95
N GLN A 759 43.59 -19.97 -13.54
CA GLN A 759 44.99 -19.53 -13.38
C GLN A 759 45.42 -18.50 -14.42
N ASP A 760 44.65 -18.33 -15.49
CA ASP A 760 44.83 -17.25 -16.47
C ASP A 760 44.46 -15.88 -15.87
N ASP A 761 44.80 -14.79 -16.57
CA ASP A 761 44.47 -13.42 -16.18
C ASP A 761 43.22 -12.88 -16.92
N GLY A 762 42.65 -11.79 -16.40
CA GLY A 762 41.68 -10.95 -17.12
C GLY A 762 40.35 -11.64 -17.49
N ILE A 763 39.95 -11.52 -18.76
CA ILE A 763 38.60 -11.89 -19.23
C ILE A 763 38.39 -13.42 -19.16
N VAL A 764 39.43 -14.20 -19.46
CA VAL A 764 39.39 -15.67 -19.39
C VAL A 764 39.10 -16.13 -17.95
N GLN A 765 39.81 -15.54 -16.98
CA GLN A 765 39.60 -15.81 -15.56
C GLN A 765 38.19 -15.43 -15.09
N TYR A 766 37.71 -14.26 -15.49
CA TYR A 766 36.35 -13.79 -15.21
C TYR A 766 35.30 -14.76 -15.75
N SER A 767 35.47 -15.27 -16.96
CA SER A 767 34.57 -16.25 -17.59
C SER A 767 34.60 -17.62 -16.88
N ALA A 768 35.77 -18.06 -16.42
CA ALA A 768 35.90 -19.28 -15.60
C ALA A 768 35.17 -19.14 -14.25
N TYR A 769 35.40 -18.06 -13.48
CA TYR A 769 34.67 -17.80 -12.24
C TYR A 769 33.15 -17.64 -12.47
N CYS A 770 32.71 -17.00 -13.55
CA CYS A 770 31.27 -16.91 -13.88
C CYS A 770 30.64 -18.28 -14.16
N THR A 771 31.41 -19.22 -14.72
CA THR A 771 30.97 -20.60 -14.95
C THR A 771 30.91 -21.37 -13.63
N LEU A 772 31.97 -21.29 -12.84
CA LEU A 772 32.09 -21.94 -11.53
C LEU A 772 30.99 -21.48 -10.55
N SER A 773 30.73 -20.17 -10.47
CA SER A 773 29.65 -19.61 -9.65
C SER A 773 28.27 -20.14 -10.06
N LYS A 774 28.06 -20.46 -11.35
CA LYS A 774 26.79 -21.01 -11.84
C LYS A 774 26.63 -22.50 -11.53
N ILE A 775 27.72 -23.27 -11.56
CA ILE A 775 27.76 -24.67 -11.07
C ILE A 775 27.36 -24.69 -9.59
N PHE A 776 27.96 -23.82 -8.78
CA PHE A 776 27.68 -23.70 -7.35
C PHE A 776 26.22 -23.30 -7.03
N GLU A 777 25.59 -22.47 -7.87
CA GLU A 777 24.18 -22.07 -7.68
C GLU A 777 23.17 -23.20 -7.94
N GLU A 778 23.42 -24.09 -8.92
CA GLU A 778 22.45 -25.13 -9.32
C GLU A 778 22.77 -26.52 -8.71
N HIS A 779 24.05 -26.89 -8.60
CA HIS A 779 24.50 -28.26 -8.32
C HIS A 779 25.04 -28.42 -6.90
N THR A 780 24.13 -28.47 -5.92
CA THR A 780 24.50 -28.56 -4.49
C THR A 780 25.22 -29.86 -4.07
N TRP A 781 25.18 -30.91 -4.89
CA TRP A 781 25.97 -32.14 -4.69
C TRP A 781 27.47 -31.93 -4.98
N PHE A 782 27.82 -30.96 -5.84
CA PHE A 782 29.19 -30.70 -6.28
C PHE A 782 30.09 -30.27 -5.11
N TYR A 783 29.51 -29.54 -4.14
CA TYR A 783 30.18 -29.19 -2.89
C TYR A 783 30.69 -30.40 -2.10
N SER A 784 29.95 -31.50 -2.07
CA SER A 784 30.36 -32.70 -1.34
C SER A 784 31.43 -33.53 -2.07
N SER A 785 31.53 -33.41 -3.40
CA SER A 785 32.41 -34.25 -4.21
C SER A 785 33.82 -33.68 -4.43
N ARG A 786 33.96 -32.35 -4.61
CA ARG A 786 35.23 -31.71 -4.98
C ARG A 786 35.60 -30.49 -4.10
N PHE A 787 35.12 -30.43 -2.86
CA PHE A 787 35.25 -29.24 -2.00
C PHE A 787 36.67 -28.68 -1.91
N ASP A 788 37.65 -29.53 -1.58
CA ASP A 788 39.01 -29.09 -1.27
C ASP A 788 39.83 -28.76 -2.52
N GLU A 789 39.56 -29.43 -3.64
CA GLU A 789 40.07 -29.08 -4.96
C GLU A 789 39.60 -27.66 -5.34
N MET A 790 38.28 -27.42 -5.31
CA MET A 790 37.65 -26.12 -5.54
C MET A 790 38.18 -25.03 -4.60
N LEU A 791 38.27 -25.31 -3.30
CA LEU A 791 38.74 -24.34 -2.29
C LEU A 791 40.23 -24.01 -2.48
N SER A 792 41.06 -25.01 -2.85
CA SER A 792 42.48 -24.80 -3.12
C SER A 792 42.70 -23.94 -4.37
N HIS A 793 41.91 -24.13 -5.43
CA HIS A 793 41.97 -23.29 -6.63
C HIS A 793 41.42 -21.88 -6.39
N LEU A 794 40.41 -21.72 -5.54
CA LEU A 794 39.91 -20.39 -5.18
C LEU A 794 40.87 -19.63 -4.27
N LEU A 795 41.26 -20.19 -3.11
CA LEU A 795 42.05 -19.48 -2.11
C LEU A 795 43.57 -19.51 -2.37
N GLY A 796 44.08 -20.49 -3.13
CA GLY A 796 45.50 -20.61 -3.46
C GLY A 796 45.98 -19.64 -4.54
N LEU A 797 45.05 -19.06 -5.31
CA LEU A 797 45.35 -18.06 -6.34
C LEU A 797 45.23 -16.64 -5.79
N LYS A 798 46.11 -15.75 -6.28
CA LYS A 798 46.07 -14.30 -5.99
C LYS A 798 44.67 -13.73 -6.28
N LEU A 799 44.29 -12.68 -5.55
CA LEU A 799 43.06 -11.94 -5.86
C LEU A 799 43.17 -11.35 -7.28
N PRO A 800 42.11 -11.42 -8.11
CA PRO A 800 42.10 -10.80 -9.42
C PRO A 800 42.35 -9.29 -9.34
N ASP A 801 43.23 -8.77 -10.18
CA ASP A 801 43.54 -7.33 -10.22
C ASP A 801 42.38 -6.50 -10.82
N ASP A 802 41.52 -7.14 -11.62
CA ASP A 802 40.29 -6.58 -12.18
C ASP A 802 39.06 -6.75 -11.25
N ILE A 803 38.18 -5.75 -11.30
CA ILE A 803 36.97 -5.62 -10.49
C ILE A 803 35.89 -6.63 -10.90
N MET A 804 35.78 -7.00 -12.18
CA MET A 804 34.79 -7.98 -12.64
C MET A 804 35.22 -9.39 -12.22
N GLY A 805 36.50 -9.75 -12.43
CA GLY A 805 37.09 -11.00 -11.91
C GLY A 805 36.96 -11.13 -10.39
N LEU A 806 37.23 -10.07 -9.64
CA LEU A 806 37.06 -10.05 -8.18
C LEU A 806 35.59 -10.27 -7.78
N ARG A 807 34.63 -9.65 -8.48
CA ARG A 807 33.19 -9.83 -8.22
C ARG A 807 32.70 -11.26 -8.52
N SER A 808 33.19 -11.90 -9.58
CA SER A 808 32.80 -13.29 -9.89
C SER A 808 33.45 -14.31 -8.95
N ARG A 809 34.69 -14.09 -8.51
CA ARG A 809 35.31 -14.85 -7.40
C ARG A 809 34.51 -14.70 -6.10
N PHE A 810 34.09 -13.48 -5.75
CA PHE A 810 33.22 -13.24 -4.59
C PHE A 810 31.83 -13.88 -4.72
N ALA A 811 31.27 -14.01 -5.92
CA ALA A 811 30.05 -14.77 -6.14
C ALA A 811 30.25 -16.27 -5.84
N CYS A 812 31.38 -16.86 -6.27
CA CYS A 812 31.76 -18.23 -5.91
C CYS A 812 31.88 -18.43 -4.40
N LEU A 813 32.60 -17.51 -3.73
CA LEU A 813 32.84 -17.56 -2.28
C LEU A 813 31.57 -17.35 -1.45
N HIS A 814 30.60 -16.54 -1.92
CA HIS A 814 29.29 -16.38 -1.26
C HIS A 814 28.55 -17.71 -1.13
N THR A 815 28.40 -18.45 -2.22
CA THR A 815 27.60 -19.68 -2.23
C THR A 815 28.29 -20.80 -1.43
N LEU A 816 29.63 -20.91 -1.54
CA LEU A 816 30.44 -21.80 -0.70
C LEU A 816 30.32 -21.50 0.79
N PHE A 817 30.40 -20.22 1.19
CA PHE A 817 30.32 -19.82 2.59
C PHE A 817 28.92 -20.08 3.18
N VAL A 818 27.85 -19.87 2.41
CA VAL A 818 26.47 -20.20 2.81
C VAL A 818 26.28 -21.72 2.95
N TYR A 819 26.89 -22.53 2.08
CA TYR A 819 26.90 -24.00 2.23
C TYR A 819 27.66 -24.46 3.48
N LEU A 820 28.85 -23.90 3.73
CA LEU A 820 29.65 -24.24 4.91
C LEU A 820 28.91 -23.96 6.23
N LEU A 821 28.23 -22.82 6.36
CA LEU A 821 27.46 -22.50 7.58
C LEU A 821 26.16 -23.30 7.76
N LYS A 822 25.71 -24.01 6.72
CA LYS A 822 24.62 -24.99 6.82
C LYS A 822 25.12 -26.33 7.41
N SER A 823 26.42 -26.59 7.35
CA SER A 823 27.07 -27.79 7.88
C SER A 823 27.55 -27.57 9.32
N ASN A 824 27.46 -28.60 10.17
CA ASN A 824 27.82 -28.54 11.59
C ASN A 824 29.15 -29.29 11.88
N SER A 825 30.20 -29.04 11.09
CA SER A 825 31.54 -29.62 11.33
C SER A 825 32.56 -28.55 11.70
N GLU A 826 33.43 -28.84 12.69
CA GLU A 826 34.52 -27.94 13.09
C GLU A 826 35.49 -27.68 11.93
N GLU A 827 35.73 -28.67 11.07
CA GLU A 827 36.56 -28.52 9.87
C GLU A 827 35.91 -27.56 8.86
N THR A 828 34.58 -27.60 8.71
CA THR A 828 33.85 -26.64 7.86
C THR A 828 33.90 -25.22 8.43
N HIS A 829 33.96 -25.05 9.76
CA HIS A 829 34.17 -23.73 10.37
C HIS A 829 35.57 -23.17 10.10
N ALA A 830 36.63 -24.00 10.17
CA ALA A 830 37.98 -23.58 9.82
C ALA A 830 38.08 -23.10 8.34
N LYS A 831 37.50 -23.87 7.40
CA LYS A 831 37.44 -23.49 5.98
C LYS A 831 36.61 -22.21 5.77
N ALA A 832 35.52 -22.02 6.51
CA ALA A 832 34.71 -20.80 6.46
C ALA A 832 35.46 -19.55 6.97
N PHE A 833 36.30 -19.68 8.00
CA PHE A 833 37.13 -18.58 8.48
C PHE A 833 38.09 -18.07 7.40
N LEU A 834 38.70 -18.95 6.60
CA LEU A 834 39.59 -18.55 5.50
C LEU A 834 38.88 -17.69 4.45
N ILE A 835 37.68 -18.10 4.01
CA ILE A 835 36.85 -17.33 3.08
C ILE A 835 36.49 -15.96 3.66
N LEU A 836 36.06 -15.92 4.93
CA LEU A 836 35.71 -14.68 5.60
C LEU A 836 36.92 -13.75 5.81
N ASN A 837 38.13 -14.29 6.00
CA ASN A 837 39.37 -13.52 6.07
C ASN A 837 39.67 -12.81 4.74
N GLU A 838 39.53 -13.48 3.59
CA GLU A 838 39.71 -12.86 2.27
C GLU A 838 38.75 -11.69 2.07
N ILE A 839 37.47 -11.88 2.38
CA ILE A 839 36.46 -10.82 2.29
C ILE A 839 36.80 -9.66 3.24
N ILE A 840 37.18 -9.94 4.49
CA ILE A 840 37.56 -8.92 5.49
C ILE A 840 38.81 -8.12 5.07
N LEU A 841 39.77 -8.76 4.41
CA LEU A 841 40.93 -8.08 3.83
C LEU A 841 40.54 -7.21 2.62
N ALA A 842 39.59 -7.64 1.78
CA ALA A 842 39.11 -6.84 0.66
C ALA A 842 38.31 -5.59 1.10
N LEU A 843 37.67 -5.60 2.29
CA LEU A 843 37.11 -4.37 2.92
C LEU A 843 38.17 -3.29 3.18
N LYS A 844 39.47 -3.65 3.12
CA LYS A 844 40.63 -2.81 3.41
C LYS A 844 41.42 -2.40 2.16
N ASP A 845 41.01 -2.79 0.96
CA ASP A 845 41.74 -2.48 -0.28
C ASP A 845 41.91 -0.96 -0.49
N SER A 846 42.99 -0.57 -1.16
CA SER A 846 43.19 0.75 -1.73
C SER A 846 42.08 1.14 -2.73
N LYS A 847 41.76 0.25 -3.68
CA LYS A 847 40.78 0.41 -4.76
C LYS A 847 39.38 0.54 -4.14
N GLU A 848 38.64 1.59 -4.50
CA GLU A 848 37.29 1.82 -3.93
C GLU A 848 36.27 0.79 -4.40
N ASP A 849 36.31 0.41 -5.67
CA ASP A 849 35.44 -0.62 -6.23
C ASP A 849 35.67 -2.02 -5.66
N ALA A 850 36.91 -2.35 -5.25
CA ALA A 850 37.23 -3.61 -4.57
C ALA A 850 36.62 -3.65 -3.16
N ARG A 851 36.78 -2.56 -2.38
CA ARG A 851 36.08 -2.39 -1.10
C ARG A 851 34.56 -2.46 -1.26
N LYS A 852 34.01 -1.88 -2.33
CA LYS A 852 32.58 -1.94 -2.64
C LYS A 852 32.12 -3.37 -2.99
N ALA A 853 32.89 -4.11 -3.80
CA ALA A 853 32.59 -5.52 -4.09
C ALA A 853 32.59 -6.37 -2.81
N ALA A 854 33.51 -6.11 -1.88
CA ALA A 854 33.56 -6.75 -0.56
C ALA A 854 32.36 -6.38 0.34
N TYR A 855 31.87 -5.14 0.27
CA TYR A 855 30.61 -4.74 0.93
C TYR A 855 29.39 -5.45 0.32
N ASP A 856 29.28 -5.47 -1.01
CA ASP A 856 28.14 -6.04 -1.71
C ASP A 856 28.01 -7.56 -1.48
N VAL A 857 29.13 -8.31 -1.48
CA VAL A 857 29.13 -9.75 -1.17
C VAL A 857 28.80 -10.04 0.29
N LEU A 858 29.34 -9.27 1.25
CA LEU A 858 29.06 -9.46 2.68
C LEU A 858 27.56 -9.25 2.99
N LEU A 859 26.91 -8.29 2.33
CA LEU A 859 25.47 -8.08 2.43
C LEU A 859 24.66 -9.16 1.70
N LYS A 860 25.17 -9.75 0.61
CA LYS A 860 24.56 -10.93 -0.05
C LYS A 860 24.59 -12.14 0.90
N ILE A 861 25.73 -12.39 1.56
CA ILE A 861 25.90 -13.43 2.59
C ILE A 861 24.91 -13.24 3.75
N SER A 862 24.86 -12.05 4.37
CA SER A 862 23.94 -11.75 5.49
C SER A 862 22.49 -12.11 5.16
N ARG A 863 21.99 -11.60 4.02
CA ARG A 863 20.62 -11.82 3.58
C ARG A 863 20.30 -13.29 3.31
N SER A 864 21.20 -14.03 2.64
CA SER A 864 21.04 -15.47 2.39
C SER A 864 20.93 -16.28 3.69
N LEU A 865 21.79 -16.01 4.67
CA LEU A 865 21.77 -16.72 5.96
C LEU A 865 20.52 -16.37 6.78
N LYS A 866 20.05 -15.12 6.70
CA LYS A 866 18.81 -14.67 7.35
C LYS A 866 17.58 -15.38 6.77
N SER A 867 17.50 -15.52 5.44
CA SER A 867 16.42 -16.29 4.77
C SER A 867 16.42 -17.80 5.05
N LEU A 868 17.51 -18.35 5.59
CA LEU A 868 17.65 -19.77 5.95
C LEU A 868 17.45 -20.04 7.45
N SER A 869 17.06 -19.03 8.23
CA SER A 869 16.92 -19.15 9.69
C SER A 869 15.60 -19.81 10.09
N SER A 870 15.68 -20.94 10.80
CA SER A 870 14.55 -21.72 11.33
C SER A 870 14.49 -21.57 12.86
N PRO A 871 13.30 -21.53 13.50
CA PRO A 871 13.17 -21.24 14.94
C PRO A 871 13.80 -22.28 15.89
N ASN A 872 14.19 -23.47 15.41
CA ASN A 872 14.60 -24.60 16.24
C ASN A 872 16.11 -24.91 16.22
N LEU A 873 16.95 -24.04 15.63
CA LEU A 873 18.41 -24.24 15.55
C LEU A 873 19.15 -22.90 15.72
N GLU A 874 20.40 -22.94 16.19
CA GLU A 874 21.29 -21.76 16.18
C GLU A 874 21.34 -21.15 14.77
N SER A 875 20.99 -19.88 14.63
CA SER A 875 20.79 -19.30 13.30
C SER A 875 22.12 -19.18 12.55
N PRO A 876 22.18 -19.55 11.25
CA PRO A 876 23.39 -19.36 10.44
C PRO A 876 23.85 -17.89 10.38
N HIS A 877 22.94 -16.95 10.61
CA HIS A 877 23.22 -15.52 10.75
C HIS A 877 23.97 -15.19 12.06
N ALA A 878 23.57 -15.76 13.20
CA ALA A 878 24.32 -15.62 14.45
C ALA A 878 25.73 -16.22 14.34
N LYS A 879 25.89 -17.38 13.66
CA LYS A 879 27.21 -17.96 13.37
C LYS A 879 28.12 -16.99 12.61
N LEU A 880 27.62 -16.30 11.57
CA LEU A 880 28.38 -15.24 10.87
C LEU A 880 28.81 -14.11 11.83
N LEU A 881 27.89 -13.61 12.67
CA LEU A 881 28.19 -12.53 13.61
C LEU A 881 29.23 -12.95 14.66
N ASN A 882 29.16 -14.19 15.15
CA ASN A 882 30.13 -14.78 16.07
C ASN A 882 31.52 -14.92 15.41
N MET A 883 31.58 -15.38 14.15
CA MET A 883 32.84 -15.47 13.39
C MET A 883 33.48 -14.09 13.14
N ILE A 884 32.70 -13.07 12.75
CA ILE A 884 33.22 -11.70 12.59
C ILE A 884 33.68 -11.15 13.96
N SER A 885 32.96 -11.44 15.04
CA SER A 885 33.32 -11.02 16.39
C SER A 885 34.62 -11.69 16.88
N GLY A 886 34.90 -12.94 16.45
CA GLY A 886 36.16 -13.62 16.71
C GLY A 886 37.39 -12.82 16.23
N TYR A 887 37.30 -12.17 15.06
CA TYR A 887 38.36 -11.30 14.52
C TYR A 887 38.61 -10.01 15.32
N LEU A 888 37.79 -9.69 16.32
CA LEU A 888 38.03 -8.59 17.25
C LEU A 888 39.08 -8.97 18.32
N SER A 889 39.41 -10.25 18.47
CA SER A 889 40.42 -10.78 19.39
C SER A 889 41.56 -11.48 18.64
N GLY A 890 42.80 -11.36 19.16
CA GLY A 890 43.99 -12.06 18.63
C GLY A 890 44.50 -11.68 17.23
N ALA A 891 43.65 -11.16 16.35
CA ALA A 891 43.98 -10.84 14.95
C ALA A 891 44.92 -9.62 14.79
N SER A 892 45.44 -9.41 13.57
CA SER A 892 46.26 -8.24 13.27
C SER A 892 45.45 -6.94 13.30
N PRO A 893 46.05 -5.77 13.57
CA PRO A 893 45.33 -4.49 13.62
C PRO A 893 44.57 -4.13 12.34
N SER A 894 45.08 -4.56 11.16
CA SER A 894 44.38 -4.36 9.89
C SER A 894 43.12 -5.21 9.83
N ILE A 895 43.22 -6.51 10.13
CA ILE A 895 42.09 -7.46 10.15
C ILE A 895 41.04 -7.04 11.18
N MET A 896 41.45 -6.69 12.41
CA MET A 896 40.56 -6.11 13.43
C MET A 896 39.79 -4.90 12.90
N SER A 897 40.46 -3.99 12.19
CA SER A 897 39.80 -2.81 11.62
C SER A 897 38.85 -3.14 10.45
N GLY A 898 39.12 -4.23 9.71
CA GLY A 898 38.25 -4.78 8.67
C GLY A 898 37.00 -5.45 9.27
N ALA A 899 37.16 -6.24 10.33
CA ALA A 899 36.04 -6.84 11.07
C ALA A 899 35.12 -5.78 11.69
N VAL A 900 35.68 -4.70 12.26
CA VAL A 900 34.90 -3.55 12.71
C VAL A 900 34.18 -2.84 11.55
N ALA A 901 34.78 -2.78 10.36
CA ALA A 901 34.10 -2.26 9.16
C ALA A 901 32.97 -3.19 8.66
N ALA A 902 33.16 -4.51 8.72
CA ALA A 902 32.14 -5.52 8.42
C ALA A 902 30.91 -5.35 9.33
N LEU A 903 31.12 -5.31 10.65
CA LEU A 903 30.05 -5.09 11.64
C LEU A 903 29.35 -3.74 11.45
N SER A 904 30.11 -2.69 11.09
CA SER A 904 29.56 -1.37 10.74
C SER A 904 28.62 -1.46 9.54
N LEU A 905 29.00 -2.18 8.48
CA LEU A 905 28.18 -2.33 7.28
C LEU A 905 26.87 -3.09 7.56
N LEU A 906 26.96 -4.18 8.34
CA LEU A 906 25.81 -4.99 8.71
C LEU A 906 24.81 -4.16 9.53
N ILE A 907 25.23 -3.52 10.63
CA ILE A 907 24.36 -2.68 11.48
C ILE A 907 23.82 -1.45 10.74
N TYR A 908 24.50 -0.94 9.71
CA TYR A 908 23.97 0.14 8.88
C TYR A 908 22.71 -0.29 8.10
N ASN A 909 22.67 -1.52 7.62
CA ASN A 909 21.59 -2.07 6.80
C ASN A 909 20.52 -2.81 7.63
N GLU A 910 20.92 -3.38 8.76
CA GLU A 910 20.13 -4.29 9.61
C GLU A 910 20.31 -3.86 11.08
N SER A 911 19.53 -2.87 11.53
CA SER A 911 19.63 -2.32 12.89
C SER A 911 19.17 -3.28 13.99
N ASP A 912 18.40 -4.31 13.63
CA ASP A 912 17.95 -5.40 14.48
C ASP A 912 19.08 -6.31 14.97
N ILE A 913 20.25 -6.28 14.31
CA ILE A 913 21.46 -7.00 14.75
C ILE A 913 21.89 -6.61 16.17
N CYS A 914 21.65 -5.36 16.59
CA CYS A 914 21.96 -4.92 17.95
C CYS A 914 21.07 -5.57 19.03
N ALA A 915 19.92 -6.15 18.65
CA ALA A 915 19.04 -6.89 19.54
C ALA A 915 19.31 -8.40 19.50
N SER A 916 19.72 -8.96 18.35
CA SER A 916 20.03 -10.39 18.22
C SER A 916 21.45 -10.77 18.69
N ALA A 917 22.41 -9.84 18.63
CA ALA A 917 23.79 -10.04 19.05
C ALA A 917 24.30 -8.88 19.94
N PRO A 918 23.79 -8.73 21.18
CA PRO A 918 24.09 -7.58 22.03
C PRO A 918 25.58 -7.43 22.40
N GLU A 919 26.34 -8.53 22.44
CA GLU A 919 27.78 -8.53 22.77
C GLU A 919 28.68 -7.80 21.75
N VAL A 920 28.17 -7.57 20.53
CA VAL A 920 28.91 -6.89 19.45
C VAL A 920 29.26 -5.45 19.84
N VAL A 921 28.34 -4.73 20.48
CA VAL A 921 28.54 -3.30 20.82
C VAL A 921 29.61 -3.13 21.93
N PRO A 922 29.53 -3.81 23.09
CA PRO A 922 30.60 -3.79 24.09
C PRO A 922 31.96 -4.22 23.53
N SER A 923 31.99 -5.25 22.68
CA SER A 923 33.24 -5.76 22.07
C SER A 923 33.94 -4.71 21.22
N VAL A 924 33.21 -3.99 20.35
CA VAL A 924 33.79 -2.92 19.53
C VAL A 924 34.12 -1.66 20.36
N LEU A 925 33.35 -1.35 21.41
CA LEU A 925 33.67 -0.27 22.35
C LEU A 925 34.95 -0.56 23.15
N ALA A 926 35.23 -1.82 23.51
CA ALA A 926 36.48 -2.22 24.16
C ALA A 926 37.71 -1.93 23.25
N LEU A 927 37.58 -2.09 21.94
CA LEU A 927 38.64 -1.77 20.97
C LEU A 927 39.02 -0.27 20.92
N LEU A 928 38.17 0.64 21.43
CA LEU A 928 38.53 2.05 21.63
C LEU A 928 39.61 2.26 22.71
N LYS A 929 40.04 1.20 23.41
CA LYS A 929 41.20 1.19 24.34
C LYS A 929 42.49 0.67 23.67
N SER A 930 42.44 0.28 22.40
CA SER A 930 43.60 -0.22 21.64
C SER A 930 44.68 0.85 21.43
N LYS A 931 45.93 0.41 21.22
CA LYS A 931 47.05 1.29 20.81
C LYS A 931 47.09 1.53 19.29
N ALA A 932 46.36 0.75 18.50
CA ALA A 932 46.40 0.82 17.04
C ALA A 932 45.47 1.92 16.49
N LYS A 933 46.06 2.98 15.92
CA LYS A 933 45.34 4.13 15.33
C LYS A 933 44.24 3.71 14.34
N GLU A 934 44.50 2.66 13.56
CA GLU A 934 43.57 2.17 12.55
C GLU A 934 42.33 1.52 13.16
N VAL A 935 42.51 0.68 14.20
CA VAL A 935 41.42 0.08 14.98
C VAL A 935 40.59 1.16 15.68
N ILE A 936 41.23 2.18 16.28
CA ILE A 936 40.52 3.33 16.86
C ILE A 936 39.71 4.09 15.79
N LYS A 937 40.30 4.33 14.60
CA LYS A 937 39.62 5.01 13.47
C LYS A 937 38.39 4.24 13.00
N ALA A 938 38.46 2.90 13.00
CA ALA A 938 37.36 2.00 12.68
C ALA A 938 36.30 1.95 13.77
N GLY A 939 36.67 1.84 15.05
CA GLY A 939 35.73 1.87 16.18
C GLY A 939 34.95 3.18 16.27
N LEU A 940 35.61 4.33 16.08
CA LEU A 940 34.93 5.63 15.94
C LEU A 940 34.15 5.77 14.61
N GLY A 941 34.32 4.85 13.66
CA GLY A 941 33.46 4.70 12.49
C GLY A 941 32.19 3.92 12.83
N PHE A 942 32.35 2.74 13.45
CA PHE A 942 31.29 1.89 13.96
C PHE A 942 30.32 2.65 14.88
N VAL A 943 30.85 3.37 15.88
CA VAL A 943 29.99 4.16 16.79
C VAL A 943 29.21 5.24 16.02
N LYS A 944 29.81 5.91 15.03
CA LYS A 944 29.08 6.87 14.18
C LYS A 944 27.93 6.22 13.42
N VAL A 945 28.11 4.99 12.93
CA VAL A 945 27.04 4.22 12.28
C VAL A 945 25.96 3.82 13.29
N LEU A 946 26.35 3.23 14.42
CA LEU A 946 25.45 2.78 15.49
C LEU A 946 24.50 3.90 15.94
N VAL A 947 25.04 5.08 16.28
CA VAL A 947 24.22 6.24 16.69
C VAL A 947 23.36 6.80 15.53
N SER A 948 23.73 6.52 14.28
CA SER A 948 22.95 6.93 13.11
C SER A 948 21.76 6.00 12.86
N SER A 949 21.93 4.68 13.00
CA SER A 949 20.93 3.67 12.63
C SER A 949 19.90 3.31 13.71
N LEU A 950 20.27 3.25 15.00
CA LEU A 950 19.34 2.86 16.08
C LEU A 950 18.23 3.88 16.36
N GLN A 951 17.09 3.49 16.94
CA GLN A 951 16.08 4.47 17.36
C GLN A 951 16.47 5.18 18.66
N ALA A 952 15.75 6.23 19.02
CA ALA A 952 16.06 7.05 20.20
C ALA A 952 15.89 6.28 21.53
N SER A 953 14.98 5.30 21.57
CA SER A 953 14.76 4.36 22.67
C SER A 953 15.98 3.48 22.94
N ASP A 954 16.42 2.76 21.92
CA ASP A 954 17.45 1.73 22.01
C ASP A 954 18.82 2.38 22.29
N LEU A 955 19.01 3.57 21.74
CA LEU A 955 20.20 4.38 21.92
C LEU A 955 20.31 5.03 23.30
N GLN A 956 19.22 5.19 24.06
CA GLN A 956 19.28 5.64 25.46
C GLN A 956 19.90 4.55 26.36
N ASN A 957 19.62 3.28 26.12
CA ASN A 957 20.17 2.17 26.90
C ASN A 957 21.70 2.01 26.73
N LEU A 958 22.24 2.41 25.57
CA LEU A 958 23.66 2.34 25.23
C LEU A 958 24.41 3.67 25.47
N LEU A 959 23.72 4.72 25.93
CA LEU A 959 24.26 6.07 26.00
C LEU A 959 25.49 6.20 26.93
N PRO A 960 25.51 5.61 28.14
CA PRO A 960 26.65 5.73 29.05
C PRO A 960 27.94 5.13 28.46
N ASP A 961 27.85 3.90 27.92
CA ASP A 961 29.01 3.19 27.35
C ASP A 961 29.56 3.88 26.11
N ILE A 962 28.67 4.37 25.23
CA ILE A 962 29.05 5.13 24.03
C ILE A 962 29.74 6.43 24.43
N VAL A 963 29.16 7.22 25.34
CA VAL A 963 29.71 8.52 25.77
C VAL A 963 31.06 8.34 26.48
N GLN A 964 31.17 7.40 27.42
CA GLN A 964 32.42 7.10 28.11
C GLN A 964 33.50 6.55 27.15
N GLY A 965 33.12 5.74 26.15
CA GLY A 965 34.05 5.19 25.17
C GLY A 965 34.63 6.22 24.19
N ILE A 966 33.83 7.19 23.74
CA ILE A 966 34.28 8.19 22.74
C ILE A 966 34.97 9.42 23.34
N LEU A 967 34.59 9.85 24.55
CA LEU A 967 35.07 11.12 25.11
C LEU A 967 36.59 11.24 25.31
N PRO A 968 37.35 10.19 25.67
CA PRO A 968 38.82 10.27 25.72
C PRO A 968 39.43 10.80 24.40
N TRP A 969 38.87 10.39 23.27
CA TRP A 969 39.32 10.72 21.92
C TRP A 969 38.98 12.16 21.48
N SER A 970 38.13 12.88 22.23
CA SER A 970 37.89 14.33 22.02
C SER A 970 39.17 15.18 22.16
N SER A 971 40.13 14.71 22.96
CA SER A 971 41.41 15.38 23.19
C SER A 971 42.42 15.19 22.05
N VAL A 972 42.19 14.23 21.14
CA VAL A 972 43.17 13.80 20.14
C VAL A 972 42.82 14.38 18.76
N SER A 973 43.55 15.43 18.38
CA SER A 973 43.40 16.07 17.06
C SER A 973 44.01 15.25 15.91
N ARG A 974 45.12 14.54 16.17
CA ARG A 974 45.76 13.66 15.18
C ARG A 974 44.80 12.56 14.71
N SER A 975 44.87 12.21 13.44
CA SER A 975 44.02 11.18 12.81
C SER A 975 42.50 11.46 12.80
N HIS A 976 42.08 12.73 12.95
CA HIS A 976 40.68 13.19 12.90
C HIS A 976 39.77 12.55 13.97
N PHE A 977 40.33 12.11 15.09
CA PHE A 977 39.54 11.48 16.16
C PHE A 977 38.60 12.48 16.85
N ARG A 978 39.09 13.66 17.25
CA ARG A 978 38.27 14.75 17.79
C ARG A 978 37.08 15.10 16.89
N GLU A 979 37.30 15.20 15.58
CA GLU A 979 36.26 15.51 14.58
C GLU A 979 35.18 14.42 14.50
N LYS A 980 35.59 13.14 14.47
CA LYS A 980 34.67 12.00 14.58
C LYS A 980 33.84 12.04 15.87
N VAL A 981 34.47 12.37 17.01
CA VAL A 981 33.78 12.48 18.31
C VAL A 981 32.78 13.64 18.32
N THR A 982 33.11 14.81 17.74
CA THR A 982 32.13 15.91 17.54
C THR A 982 30.90 15.41 16.80
N ILE A 983 31.08 14.76 15.65
CA ILE A 983 29.97 14.29 14.79
C ILE A 983 29.10 13.26 15.53
N ILE A 984 29.69 12.35 16.31
CA ILE A 984 28.95 11.38 17.12
C ILE A 984 28.10 12.11 18.18
N LEU A 985 28.69 13.05 18.92
CA LEU A 985 27.97 13.84 19.93
C LEU A 985 26.85 14.69 19.31
N GLU A 986 27.05 15.30 18.14
CA GLU A 986 25.99 16.02 17.42
C GLU A 986 24.80 15.10 17.08
N ILE A 987 25.05 13.85 16.68
CA ILE A 987 24.00 12.87 16.37
C ILE A 987 23.28 12.40 17.66
N LEU A 988 24.01 12.12 18.74
CA LEU A 988 23.43 11.80 20.05
C LEU A 988 22.52 12.93 20.55
N ILE A 989 23.01 14.17 20.56
CA ILE A 989 22.25 15.38 20.92
C ILE A 989 21.02 15.56 20.01
N ARG A 990 21.07 15.10 18.75
CA ARG A 990 19.92 15.15 17.81
C ARG A 990 18.82 14.15 18.16
N LYS A 991 19.18 12.94 18.60
CA LYS A 991 18.25 11.80 18.70
C LYS A 991 17.77 11.55 20.13
N CYS A 992 18.66 11.67 21.11
CA CYS A 992 18.33 11.47 22.54
C CYS A 992 18.06 12.80 23.28
N GLY A 993 18.39 13.94 22.66
CA GLY A 993 18.27 15.27 23.26
C GLY A 993 19.47 15.66 24.12
N ALA A 994 19.79 16.97 24.17
CA ALA A 994 20.99 17.46 24.85
C ALA A 994 21.06 17.06 26.33
N THR A 995 19.94 17.15 27.05
CA THR A 995 19.84 16.89 28.50
C THR A 995 20.06 15.43 28.88
N ALA A 996 19.78 14.47 27.99
CA ALA A 996 20.08 13.07 28.23
C ALA A 996 21.59 12.82 28.13
N VAL A 997 22.22 13.26 27.04
CA VAL A 997 23.68 13.13 26.82
C VAL A 997 24.48 13.84 27.91
N GLU A 998 23.96 14.96 28.42
CA GLU A 998 24.60 15.78 29.47
C GLU A 998 24.69 15.06 30.84
N ILE A 999 23.87 14.03 31.11
CA ILE A 999 23.96 13.22 32.33
C ILE A 999 25.19 12.29 32.29
N ASP A 1000 25.54 11.76 31.11
CA ASP A 1000 26.59 10.75 30.93
C ASP A 1000 27.99 11.34 30.67
N VAL A 1001 28.12 12.66 30.54
CA VAL A 1001 29.40 13.34 30.27
C VAL A 1001 30.15 13.62 31.58
N PRO A 1002 31.34 13.03 31.82
CA PRO A 1002 32.13 13.36 33.01
C PRO A 1002 32.62 14.82 32.99
N GLU A 1003 32.66 15.47 34.15
CA GLU A 1003 32.99 16.91 34.33
C GLU A 1003 34.21 17.37 33.52
N LYS A 1004 35.27 16.55 33.49
CA LYS A 1004 36.51 16.74 32.72
C LYS A 1004 36.27 17.10 31.24
N TYR A 1005 35.17 16.61 30.65
CA TYR A 1005 34.82 16.80 29.24
C TYR A 1005 33.67 17.79 29.03
N MET A 1006 33.02 18.30 30.09
CA MET A 1006 31.86 19.21 29.98
C MET A 1006 32.16 20.49 29.19
N LYS A 1007 33.37 21.06 29.31
CA LYS A 1007 33.78 22.23 28.50
C LYS A 1007 33.77 21.93 27.00
N TYR A 1008 34.16 20.72 26.61
CA TYR A 1008 34.12 20.28 25.21
C TYR A 1008 32.69 19.98 24.76
N PHE A 1009 31.90 19.27 25.57
CA PHE A 1009 30.49 19.00 25.28
C PHE A 1009 29.67 20.29 25.08
N ASN A 1010 29.82 21.27 25.97
CA ASN A 1010 29.16 22.57 25.84
C ASN A 1010 29.59 23.33 24.56
N THR A 1011 30.87 23.22 24.15
CA THR A 1011 31.33 23.78 22.87
C THR A 1011 30.57 23.17 21.68
N VAL A 1012 30.36 21.85 21.65
CA VAL A 1012 29.59 21.16 20.58
C VAL A 1012 28.11 21.53 20.62
N LYS A 1013 27.52 21.61 21.81
CA LYS A 1013 26.14 22.01 22.10
C LYS A 1013 25.85 23.46 21.63
N GLU A 1014 26.83 24.36 21.75
CA GLU A 1014 26.76 25.76 21.28
C GLU A 1014 26.98 25.90 19.76
N GLN A 1015 28.00 25.25 19.20
CA GLN A 1015 28.30 25.29 17.75
C GLN A 1015 27.11 24.86 16.88
N ARG A 1016 26.28 23.95 17.40
CA ARG A 1016 25.02 23.56 16.76
C ARG A 1016 23.92 24.63 16.84
N ARG A 1017 23.80 25.37 17.95
CA ARG A 1017 22.78 26.43 18.10
C ARG A 1017 22.99 27.55 17.08
N GLY A 1018 24.23 27.95 16.83
CA GLY A 1018 24.56 28.98 15.84
C GLY A 1018 24.15 28.62 14.40
N LYS A 1019 24.35 27.35 13.99
CA LYS A 1019 24.01 26.87 12.63
C LYS A 1019 22.53 26.91 12.27
N ASN A 1020 21.62 27.00 13.24
CA ASN A 1020 20.17 27.12 13.00
C ASN A 1020 19.69 28.57 12.87
N SER A 1021 20.58 29.57 13.00
CA SER A 1021 20.20 30.99 13.15
C SER A 1021 20.72 31.93 12.06
N SER A 1022 21.47 31.43 11.07
CA SER A 1022 22.14 32.23 10.04
C SER A 1022 21.65 31.93 8.61
N ASP A 1023 20.46 32.39 8.28
CA ASP A 1023 20.01 32.56 6.87
C ASP A 1023 19.19 33.85 6.72
N LYS A 1024 19.91 34.99 6.66
CA LYS A 1024 19.46 36.33 6.23
C LYS A 1024 20.61 37.37 6.33
N GLY A 1025 21.12 37.84 5.19
CA GLY A 1025 21.80 39.14 5.04
C GLY A 1025 23.30 39.24 5.39
N GLU A 1026 24.14 39.12 4.36
CA GLU A 1026 25.16 40.10 3.89
C GLU A 1026 25.62 41.26 4.83
N ASN A 1027 26.89 41.70 4.88
CA ASN A 1027 27.96 41.70 3.84
C ASN A 1027 29.42 41.82 4.37
N VAL A 1028 30.36 41.06 3.74
CA VAL A 1028 31.68 41.47 3.17
C VAL A 1028 32.94 41.80 4.04
N ASP A 1029 34.06 41.17 3.63
CA ASP A 1029 35.53 41.48 3.74
C ASP A 1029 36.31 41.53 5.08
N VAL A 1030 37.58 41.09 5.17
CA VAL A 1030 38.38 40.07 4.42
C VAL A 1030 39.68 39.70 5.19
N VAL A 1031 40.32 38.55 4.87
CA VAL A 1031 41.78 38.19 4.93
C VAL A 1031 42.02 36.69 5.27
N GLU A 1032 42.30 35.92 4.21
CA GLU A 1032 43.28 34.83 4.03
C GLU A 1032 43.70 33.87 5.18
N ASN A 1033 43.47 32.56 4.97
CA ASN A 1033 44.51 31.54 4.71
C ASN A 1033 43.86 30.18 4.27
N PRO A 1034 44.60 29.18 3.73
CA PRO A 1034 44.13 28.49 2.51
C PRO A 1034 43.66 27.03 2.61
N ASP A 1035 42.93 26.64 1.56
CA ASP A 1035 42.88 25.35 0.85
C ASP A 1035 42.97 24.01 1.59
N SER A 1036 41.82 23.33 1.64
CA SER A 1036 41.74 21.90 1.34
C SER A 1036 40.51 21.62 0.47
N SER A 1037 40.71 21.31 -0.82
CA SER A 1037 39.65 21.36 -1.83
C SER A 1037 39.00 20.00 -2.15
N THR A 1038 37.69 19.89 -1.96
CA THR A 1038 36.83 18.92 -2.69
C THR A 1038 35.49 19.59 -3.02
N ALA A 1039 35.32 20.08 -4.25
CA ALA A 1039 34.14 20.83 -4.67
C ALA A 1039 33.05 19.92 -5.25
N GLY A 1040 31.93 19.76 -4.53
CA GLY A 1040 30.71 19.16 -5.07
C GLY A 1040 29.87 20.20 -5.83
N ARG A 1041 29.79 20.10 -7.17
CA ARG A 1041 29.05 21.04 -8.02
C ARG A 1041 27.90 20.35 -8.75
N HIS A 1042 26.65 20.75 -8.45
CA HIS A 1042 25.47 20.28 -9.19
C HIS A 1042 24.53 21.44 -9.57
N LYS A 1043 24.28 21.60 -10.88
CA LYS A 1043 22.98 22.06 -11.39
C LYS A 1043 22.75 21.62 -12.84
N ARG A 1044 21.94 20.57 -12.99
CA ARG A 1044 20.92 20.27 -14.03
C ARG A 1044 21.16 20.77 -15.48
N GLY A 1045 21.07 19.86 -16.45
CA GLY A 1045 20.67 20.21 -17.83
C GLY A 1045 21.05 19.19 -18.91
N HIS A 1046 20.08 18.37 -19.33
CA HIS A 1046 19.96 17.57 -20.58
C HIS A 1046 21.19 17.06 -21.37
N GLY A 1047 21.04 15.83 -21.89
CA GLY A 1047 21.30 15.59 -23.32
C GLY A 1047 22.51 14.74 -23.68
N GLU A 1048 22.44 13.43 -23.46
CA GLU A 1048 23.28 12.50 -24.22
C GLU A 1048 22.70 12.32 -25.64
N LEU A 1049 23.50 12.59 -26.67
CA LEU A 1049 23.92 11.53 -27.59
C LEU A 1049 25.14 11.92 -28.46
N SER A 1050 26.06 10.96 -28.59
CA SER A 1050 26.96 10.74 -29.74
C SER A 1050 28.12 11.70 -30.07
N LYS A 1051 29.32 11.11 -30.07
CA LYS A 1051 30.40 11.20 -31.07
C LYS A 1051 31.35 12.43 -31.09
N THR A 1052 32.55 12.17 -30.55
CA THR A 1052 33.88 12.30 -31.21
C THR A 1052 34.14 13.45 -32.19
N SER A 1053 35.16 14.27 -31.87
CA SER A 1053 36.30 14.54 -32.77
C SER A 1053 37.51 15.05 -31.96
N GLN A 1054 38.70 14.91 -32.53
CA GLN A 1054 39.96 15.47 -32.00
C GLN A 1054 40.17 16.91 -32.51
N ASN A 1055 40.97 17.69 -31.77
CA ASN A 1055 41.58 18.96 -32.18
C ASN A 1055 40.57 20.12 -32.51
N GLU A 1056 40.90 21.42 -32.43
CA GLU A 1056 42.16 22.11 -32.10
C GLU A 1056 41.89 23.47 -31.42
N THR A 1057 42.91 24.07 -30.79
CA THR A 1057 42.90 25.42 -30.17
C THR A 1057 43.29 26.54 -31.16
N PRO A 1058 43.20 27.86 -30.83
CA PRO A 1058 42.34 28.60 -29.87
C PRO A 1058 41.73 29.93 -30.45
N ALA A 1059 40.97 30.69 -29.63
CA ALA A 1059 41.21 32.13 -29.31
C ALA A 1059 39.97 33.06 -29.13
N LYS A 1060 39.87 33.61 -27.91
CA LYS A 1060 39.30 34.91 -27.44
C LYS A 1060 38.58 35.86 -28.45
N LYS A 1061 37.37 36.34 -28.10
CA LYS A 1061 37.11 37.76 -27.72
C LYS A 1061 35.68 38.06 -27.18
N HIS A 1062 35.63 39.08 -26.32
CA HIS A 1062 34.60 40.07 -25.92
C HIS A 1062 33.19 40.13 -26.58
N LYS A 1063 32.14 40.77 -26.00
CA LYS A 1063 31.74 41.20 -24.62
C LYS A 1063 30.32 41.89 -24.74
N PHE A 1064 29.86 42.58 -23.69
CA PHE A 1064 28.59 43.34 -23.51
C PHE A 1064 27.34 42.46 -23.25
N ASP A 1065 26.58 42.59 -22.13
CA ASP A 1065 25.98 43.73 -21.38
C ASP A 1065 24.63 44.17 -22.02
N THR A 1066 23.44 44.08 -21.41
CA THR A 1066 22.88 44.79 -20.22
C THR A 1066 21.35 44.47 -20.11
N PRO A 1067 20.51 45.09 -19.23
CA PRO A 1067 20.64 45.34 -17.78
C PRO A 1067 19.40 44.91 -16.94
N ASN A 1068 19.45 45.17 -15.64
CA ASN A 1068 18.40 44.94 -14.63
C ASN A 1068 17.32 46.07 -14.59
N ARG A 1069 16.14 45.85 -13.96
CA ARG A 1069 15.21 46.93 -13.60
C ARG A 1069 14.24 46.58 -12.45
N ASN A 1070 13.93 47.54 -11.58
CA ASN A 1070 12.93 47.40 -10.51
C ASN A 1070 12.31 48.77 -10.13
N ASN A 1071 11.06 48.78 -9.62
CA ASN A 1071 10.29 49.87 -8.97
C ASN A 1071 10.20 51.31 -9.59
N SER A 1072 8.97 51.82 -9.80
CA SER A 1072 8.32 52.80 -8.86
C SER A 1072 7.05 53.53 -9.36
N HIS A 1073 6.11 53.75 -8.43
CA HIS A 1073 5.08 54.80 -8.22
C HIS A 1073 4.21 55.50 -9.31
N LYS A 1074 2.89 55.46 -9.03
CA LYS A 1074 1.86 56.56 -8.99
C LYS A 1074 1.43 57.38 -10.25
N ALA A 1075 0.22 57.03 -10.72
CA ALA A 1075 -1.02 57.84 -10.68
C ALA A 1075 -1.31 59.04 -11.64
N SER A 1076 -2.47 58.91 -12.30
CA SER A 1076 -3.40 59.96 -12.81
C SER A 1076 -3.05 60.76 -14.08
N GLY A 1077 -4.09 61.21 -14.81
CA GLY A 1077 -3.99 62.19 -15.91
C GLY A 1077 -4.93 61.92 -17.10
N LYS A 1078 -5.93 62.79 -17.32
CA LYS A 1078 -6.77 62.84 -18.54
C LYS A 1078 -6.07 63.66 -19.64
N GLY A 1079 -6.44 63.49 -20.92
CA GLY A 1079 -6.27 64.53 -21.95
C GLY A 1079 -6.07 64.01 -23.37
N THR A 1080 -6.65 64.67 -24.37
CA THR A 1080 -6.71 64.18 -25.77
C THR A 1080 -6.59 65.31 -26.82
N GLN A 1081 -6.27 64.92 -28.06
CA GLN A 1081 -6.54 65.58 -29.36
C GLN A 1081 -5.67 66.75 -29.90
N PHE A 1082 -5.18 66.52 -31.14
CA PHE A 1082 -5.02 67.44 -32.29
C PHE A 1082 -5.07 66.55 -33.58
N PHE A 1083 -5.62 66.92 -34.75
CA PHE A 1083 -6.58 67.98 -35.09
C PHE A 1083 -7.27 67.69 -36.48
N GLN A 1084 -8.46 68.27 -36.68
CA GLN A 1084 -9.25 68.52 -37.93
C GLN A 1084 -8.93 67.89 -39.31
N LYS A 1085 -10.01 67.40 -39.98
CA LYS A 1085 -10.69 67.96 -41.21
C LYS A 1085 -11.72 66.96 -41.80
N SER A 1086 -12.69 67.30 -42.68
CA SER A 1086 -13.55 68.50 -42.90
C SER A 1086 -14.60 68.26 -44.01
N ASP A 1087 -15.86 68.73 -43.84
CA ASP A 1087 -16.89 69.01 -44.89
C ASP A 1087 -17.45 67.81 -45.75
N ARG A 1088 -18.66 67.82 -46.37
CA ARG A 1088 -19.90 68.67 -46.31
C ARG A 1088 -21.13 67.93 -46.94
N ALA A 1089 -22.34 68.36 -46.56
CA ALA A 1089 -23.60 68.51 -47.35
C ALA A 1089 -24.40 67.34 -48.04
N GLN A 1090 -25.67 67.20 -47.61
CA GLN A 1090 -26.96 67.25 -48.37
C GLN A 1090 -27.42 66.21 -49.45
N SER A 1091 -28.47 65.44 -49.07
CA SER A 1091 -29.83 65.35 -49.70
C SER A 1091 -30.19 64.43 -50.90
N HIS A 1092 -31.46 63.94 -50.86
CA HIS A 1092 -32.35 63.45 -51.96
C HIS A 1092 -32.00 62.11 -52.68
N SER A 1093 -32.94 61.32 -53.27
CA SER A 1093 -34.43 61.37 -53.39
C SER A 1093 -35.09 59.95 -53.52
N GLN A 1094 -36.41 59.88 -53.79
CA GLN A 1094 -37.30 58.69 -53.72
C GLN A 1094 -37.48 57.88 -55.04
N LYS A 1095 -38.06 56.65 -54.91
CA LYS A 1095 -38.98 55.96 -55.89
C LYS A 1095 -38.33 55.37 -57.17
N ASP A 1096 -38.96 54.47 -57.96
CA ASP A 1096 -40.34 53.93 -57.99
C ASP A 1096 -40.47 52.51 -58.62
N ARG A 1097 -41.67 51.89 -58.49
CA ARG A 1097 -42.38 50.96 -59.43
C ARG A 1097 -41.93 49.49 -59.76
N ARG A 1098 -42.98 48.65 -59.88
CA ARG A 1098 -43.11 47.30 -60.49
C ARG A 1098 -43.59 47.42 -61.98
N PRO A 1099 -44.09 46.38 -62.73
CA PRO A 1099 -44.01 44.89 -62.65
C PRO A 1099 -43.74 44.15 -64.01
N ALA A 1100 -43.73 42.79 -63.99
CA ALA A 1100 -44.61 41.87 -64.79
C ALA A 1100 -43.99 40.79 -65.72
N SER A 1101 -44.63 39.60 -65.76
CA SER A 1101 -44.54 38.47 -66.75
C SER A 1101 -43.23 37.67 -66.87
N THR A 1102 -43.12 36.38 -67.28
CA THR A 1102 -43.97 35.14 -67.35
C THR A 1102 -43.04 33.95 -67.75
N SER A 1103 -43.33 32.64 -67.65
CA SER A 1103 -44.13 31.73 -66.78
C SER A 1103 -43.93 30.25 -67.26
N LYS A 1104 -44.73 29.26 -66.75
CA LYS A 1104 -44.78 27.80 -67.09
C LYS A 1104 -43.69 26.88 -66.47
N ALA A 1105 -43.97 25.64 -66.02
CA ALA A 1105 -45.24 24.95 -65.73
C ALA A 1105 -45.08 23.65 -64.86
N ASN A 1106 -46.21 23.13 -64.36
CA ASN A 1106 -46.52 21.74 -63.91
C ASN A 1106 -46.06 21.19 -62.52
N GLN A 1107 -47.05 21.03 -61.61
CA GLN A 1107 -47.69 19.77 -61.14
C GLN A 1107 -46.97 18.40 -61.39
N HIS A 1108 -47.13 17.30 -60.60
CA HIS A 1108 -48.13 16.93 -59.57
C HIS A 1108 -47.73 15.66 -58.73
N LYS A 1109 -48.41 15.46 -57.58
CA LYS A 1109 -48.82 14.18 -56.92
C LYS A 1109 -47.82 13.25 -56.16
N LYS A 1110 -48.28 12.90 -54.93
CA LYS A 1110 -48.26 11.60 -54.20
C LYS A 1110 -46.94 10.81 -54.04
N GLY A 1111 -46.47 10.74 -52.80
CA GLY A 1111 -45.43 9.78 -52.36
C GLY A 1111 -45.94 8.38 -52.00
N SER A 1112 -45.07 7.63 -51.30
CA SER A 1112 -45.41 6.53 -50.39
C SER A 1112 -44.42 6.55 -49.22
N PHE A 1113 -44.89 6.11 -48.05
CA PHE A 1113 -44.01 5.73 -46.94
C PHE A 1113 -43.25 4.43 -47.27
N ARG A 1114 -42.06 4.29 -46.70
CA ARG A 1114 -41.93 3.39 -45.54
C ARG A 1114 -41.26 4.15 -44.40
#